data_AF-A0A1W9N3I2-F1
#
_entry.id   AF-A0A1W9N3I2-F1
#
_cell.length_a   1.000
_cell.length_b   1.000
_cell.length_c   1.000
_cell.angle_alpha   90.00
_cell.angle_beta   90.00
_cell.angle_gamma   90.00
#
_symmetry.space_group_name_H-M   'P 1'
#
loop_
_entity.id
_entity.type
_entity.pdbx_description
1 polymer ?
#
loop_
_entity_poly.entity_id
_entity_poly.type
_entity_poly.pdbx_seq_one_letter_code
_entity_poly.pdbx_strand_id
1 'polypeptide(L)'
;MNRFAYLTSGFAVKTLSRLSKARINIHGKENLPDGTSIFVINHFTRIETLLMPYYICQLTGVPVWSLADYGLFKGSLGVYLDKVGAVSTRNPDRDRIIVKSLLTGEANWIIFPEGFMVKTKKIFEKGQFMVSSPEGTHPPHTGAATLALRAEFYRRRLLSVRENSPDEAKRVSELFGMDSVKSVSEKPIYIVPVNITYYPIRARENILNKLAANLVEDMPDRAAEEIMIEGTMLLSGVDIDIRFGKPIPVGEFICNTPIEKDIAATCEINFDDPIPSKQVMRNVSLKMMQQYMSAIYSMTTVNHDHLFASVLKQIPFQKIDEADLRRRVFLAASLNLGKNEIFHHTSLDADQVHLLTDDRYNKYKEFIAIATEKGVIRKEDNTLVKDSSKFSVPSDFHRMRIENPVSVIANEVEPLAMLQRHIRGIAWQPAFRIRRRVFNYLQNKELAEFENDYKAYYIKGESKGKEVGSPFLLKGASKDMGVVLIHGYMAAPLEVRELAEYLARRGLWVYCPRLKGHGTAPDDLAVRSYKDWIESVDTGFALISSITKHVVAGGFSTGAALALDLAARASEVRGVFAVCPPLRLQDFAARFAPAVDTWNRLMTKVHLGVKKEFVENRPENPHINYVRNPISGIKEIGELMDSLEPRLSEITIPAMIIQTLNDPVVNYKGSRQIFKMLGSEDKQYILFNFDRHGILMGKGSHKVHEAIWNFIKYL
;
A
#
# COMPACT_ATOMS: atom_id res chain seq x y z
N MET A 1 36.65 20.20 0.97
CA MET A 1 36.59 18.76 0.62
C MET A 1 36.38 18.61 -0.89
N ASN A 2 36.96 17.59 -1.54
CA ASN A 2 37.04 17.53 -3.01
C ASN A 2 35.75 16.93 -3.63
N ARG A 3 35.12 17.64 -4.59
CA ARG A 3 33.91 17.21 -5.35
C ARG A 3 34.08 15.83 -5.99
N PHE A 4 35.33 15.47 -6.30
CA PHE A 4 35.73 14.16 -6.84
C PHE A 4 35.51 12.98 -5.86
N ALA A 5 35.68 13.20 -4.54
CA ALA A 5 35.44 12.18 -3.53
C ALA A 5 33.95 11.82 -3.41
N TYR A 6 33.08 12.82 -3.59
CA TYR A 6 31.62 12.67 -3.57
C TYR A 6 31.09 11.94 -4.83
N LEU A 7 31.75 12.15 -5.98
CA LEU A 7 31.41 11.46 -7.24
C LEU A 7 31.86 9.99 -7.23
N THR A 8 32.99 9.69 -6.59
CA THR A 8 33.50 8.31 -6.46
C THR A 8 32.73 7.49 -5.41
N SER A 9 32.32 8.09 -4.29
CA SER A 9 31.38 7.47 -3.35
C SER A 9 29.97 7.30 -3.94
N GLY A 10 29.53 8.23 -4.79
CA GLY A 10 28.28 8.13 -5.54
C GLY A 10 28.20 6.89 -6.44
N PHE A 11 29.33 6.36 -6.94
CA PHE A 11 29.36 5.10 -7.68
C PHE A 11 29.05 3.89 -6.79
N ALA A 12 29.56 3.87 -5.56
CA ALA A 12 29.24 2.82 -4.59
C ALA A 12 27.77 2.84 -4.16
N VAL A 13 27.20 4.04 -3.90
CA VAL A 13 25.76 4.20 -3.58
C VAL A 13 24.88 3.85 -4.76
N LYS A 14 25.25 4.26 -5.99
CA LYS A 14 24.53 3.88 -7.22
C LYS A 14 24.59 2.38 -7.47
N THR A 15 25.71 1.73 -7.12
CA THR A 15 25.87 0.27 -7.21
C THR A 15 25.02 -0.43 -6.15
N LEU A 16 25.03 0.04 -4.90
CA LEU A 16 24.15 -0.43 -3.82
C LEU A 16 22.65 -0.26 -4.17
N SER A 17 22.27 0.89 -4.74
CA SER A 17 20.90 1.14 -5.19
C SER A 17 20.49 0.21 -6.34
N ARG A 18 21.38 -0.04 -7.31
CA ARG A 18 21.13 -1.01 -8.41
C ARG A 18 21.09 -2.46 -7.95
N LEU A 19 21.85 -2.81 -6.91
CA LEU A 19 21.84 -4.14 -6.30
C LEU A 19 20.69 -4.33 -5.31
N SER A 20 20.11 -3.23 -4.80
CA SER A 20 18.92 -3.27 -3.95
C SER A 20 17.68 -3.59 -4.76
N LYS A 21 16.78 -4.41 -4.21
CA LYS A 21 15.43 -4.60 -4.76
C LYS A 21 14.47 -3.47 -4.37
N ALA A 22 14.95 -2.47 -3.63
CA ALA A 22 14.15 -1.38 -3.13
C ALA A 22 13.73 -0.42 -4.24
N ARG A 23 12.44 -0.04 -4.27
CA ARG A 23 11.95 0.99 -5.19
C ARG A 23 11.87 2.32 -4.45
N ILE A 24 12.59 3.32 -4.94
CA ILE A 24 12.66 4.63 -4.31
C ILE A 24 11.76 5.59 -5.08
N ASN A 25 10.73 6.09 -4.42
CA ASN A 25 9.77 7.04 -4.94
C ASN A 25 10.06 8.42 -4.34
N ILE A 26 10.36 9.40 -5.19
CA ILE A 26 10.68 10.76 -4.75
C ILE A 26 9.55 11.71 -5.14
N HIS A 27 8.97 12.38 -4.14
CA HIS A 27 7.85 13.30 -4.27
C HIS A 27 8.23 14.72 -3.82
N GLY A 28 7.57 15.74 -4.37
CA GLY A 28 7.76 17.13 -3.95
C GLY A 28 9.07 17.76 -4.44
N LYS A 29 9.63 17.30 -5.56
CA LYS A 29 10.88 17.83 -6.12
C LYS A 29 10.80 19.32 -6.45
N GLU A 30 9.60 19.77 -6.80
CA GLU A 30 9.25 21.18 -7.02
C GLU A 30 9.40 22.07 -5.77
N ASN A 31 9.47 21.48 -4.57
CA ASN A 31 9.67 22.21 -3.32
C ASN A 31 11.15 22.48 -3.00
N LEU A 32 12.09 22.03 -3.83
CA LEU A 32 13.51 22.30 -3.63
C LEU A 32 13.79 23.79 -3.92
N PRO A 33 14.22 24.58 -2.91
CA PRO A 33 14.37 26.01 -3.09
C PRO A 33 15.66 26.36 -3.85
N ASP A 34 15.67 27.53 -4.47
CA ASP A 34 16.89 28.13 -5.01
C ASP A 34 17.65 28.89 -3.90
N GLY A 35 18.37 28.17 -3.05
CA GLY A 35 19.12 28.71 -1.91
C GLY A 35 19.81 27.64 -1.07
N THR A 36 20.57 28.07 -0.05
CA THR A 36 21.20 27.13 0.88
C THR A 36 20.17 26.55 1.85
N SER A 37 20.24 25.24 2.06
CA SER A 37 19.18 24.51 2.72
C SER A 37 19.70 23.58 3.80
N ILE A 38 18.99 23.57 4.93
CA ILE A 38 19.06 22.48 5.91
C ILE A 38 17.85 21.57 5.68
N PHE A 39 18.10 20.36 5.22
CA PHE A 39 17.14 19.28 5.11
C PHE A 39 16.95 18.61 6.47
N VAL A 40 15.75 18.74 7.04
CA VAL A 40 15.39 18.10 8.30
C VAL A 40 14.57 16.85 8.01
N ILE A 41 15.11 15.68 8.39
CA ILE A 41 14.61 14.37 7.96
C ILE A 41 14.22 13.54 9.19
N ASN A 42 13.07 12.86 9.17
CA ASN A 42 12.76 11.86 10.21
C ASN A 42 13.75 10.69 10.15
N HIS A 43 14.15 10.16 11.30
CA HIS A 43 15.21 9.15 11.35
C HIS A 43 14.65 7.76 11.65
N PHE A 44 14.62 6.88 10.65
CA PHE A 44 14.10 5.51 10.79
C PHE A 44 15.19 4.43 10.81
N THR A 45 16.21 4.57 9.97
CA THR A 45 17.33 3.65 9.79
C THR A 45 18.63 4.42 9.60
N ARG A 46 19.77 3.82 9.91
CA ARG A 46 21.08 4.43 9.64
C ARG A 46 21.41 4.53 8.16
N ILE A 47 20.65 3.85 7.31
CA ILE A 47 20.79 3.90 5.86
C ILE A 47 20.44 5.28 5.31
N GLU A 48 19.53 6.03 5.94
CA GLU A 48 19.20 7.39 5.49
C GLU A 48 20.43 8.31 5.48
N THR A 49 21.29 8.17 6.49
CA THR A 49 22.56 8.91 6.59
C THR A 49 23.51 8.60 5.42
N LEU A 50 23.36 7.44 4.76
CA LEU A 50 24.17 7.02 3.62
C LEU A 50 23.51 7.36 2.27
N LEU A 51 22.19 7.19 2.15
CA LEU A 51 21.45 7.36 0.90
C LEU A 51 21.05 8.80 0.62
N MET A 52 20.57 9.54 1.64
CA MET A 52 19.99 10.86 1.43
C MET A 52 20.97 11.91 0.90
N PRO A 53 22.24 11.98 1.37
CA PRO A 53 23.20 12.92 0.80
C PRO A 53 23.38 12.74 -0.72
N TYR A 54 23.36 11.49 -1.21
CA TYR A 54 23.48 11.19 -2.64
C TYR A 54 22.26 11.70 -3.42
N TYR A 55 21.05 11.35 -2.99
CA TYR A 55 19.82 11.75 -3.69
C TYR A 55 19.62 13.26 -3.70
N ILE A 56 19.84 13.91 -2.56
CA ILE A 56 19.68 15.37 -2.47
C ILE A 56 20.73 16.08 -3.33
N CYS A 57 21.99 15.63 -3.33
CA CYS A 57 23.03 16.21 -4.18
C CYS A 57 22.71 16.04 -5.68
N GLN A 58 22.13 14.90 -6.07
CA GLN A 58 21.71 14.67 -7.46
C GLN A 58 20.56 15.60 -7.87
N LEU A 59 19.64 15.90 -6.94
CA LEU A 59 18.49 16.75 -7.20
C LEU A 59 18.83 18.25 -7.20
N THR A 60 19.72 18.70 -6.31
CA THR A 60 20.07 20.12 -6.16
C THR A 60 21.31 20.52 -6.94
N GLY A 61 22.18 19.57 -7.29
CA GLY A 61 23.50 19.84 -7.88
C GLY A 61 24.54 20.39 -6.89
N VAL A 62 24.16 20.58 -5.61
CA VAL A 62 24.99 21.13 -4.53
C VAL A 62 25.45 19.99 -3.61
N PRO A 63 26.72 19.96 -3.17
CA PRO A 63 27.19 18.99 -2.17
C PRO A 63 26.31 19.00 -0.91
N VAL A 64 26.12 17.84 -0.29
CA VAL A 64 25.30 17.71 0.93
C VAL A 64 26.13 17.08 2.02
N TRP A 65 26.20 17.73 3.17
CA TRP A 65 26.86 17.21 4.37
C TRP A 65 25.81 16.76 5.38
N SER A 66 26.15 15.81 6.25
CA SER A 66 25.21 15.25 7.22
C SER A 66 25.80 15.23 8.63
N LEU A 67 25.01 15.62 9.63
CA LEU A 67 25.39 15.41 11.02
C LEU A 67 25.14 13.96 11.41
N ALA A 68 26.18 13.30 11.89
CA ALA A 68 26.14 11.89 12.29
C ALA A 68 26.72 11.68 13.69
N ASP A 69 26.20 10.68 14.41
CA ASP A 69 26.68 10.34 15.74
C ASP A 69 28.15 9.90 15.72
N TYR A 70 28.93 10.31 16.73
CA TYR A 70 30.35 9.97 16.85
C TYR A 70 30.61 8.45 16.82
N GLY A 71 29.69 7.63 17.33
CA GLY A 71 29.80 6.18 17.31
C GLY A 71 29.90 5.57 15.91
N LEU A 72 29.44 6.29 14.87
CA LEU A 72 29.53 5.85 13.47
C LEU A 72 30.89 6.10 12.82
N PHE A 73 31.74 6.95 13.42
CA PHE A 73 33.04 7.33 12.86
C PHE A 73 34.18 6.35 13.23
N LYS A 74 33.84 5.10 13.59
CA LYS A 74 34.83 4.05 13.90
C LYS A 74 34.99 3.09 12.72
N GLY A 75 36.21 2.57 12.55
CA GLY A 75 36.53 1.56 11.53
C GLY A 75 36.40 2.05 10.08
N SER A 76 36.21 1.10 9.15
CA SER A 76 36.09 1.36 7.71
C SER A 76 34.87 2.21 7.33
N LEU A 77 33.80 2.16 8.14
CA LEU A 77 32.60 2.98 7.99
C LEU A 77 32.88 4.46 8.27
N GLY A 78 33.69 4.77 9.28
CA GLY A 78 34.09 6.15 9.58
C GLY A 78 34.84 6.80 8.42
N VAL A 79 35.78 6.07 7.81
CA VAL A 79 36.52 6.54 6.63
C VAL A 79 35.60 6.78 5.43
N TYR A 80 34.54 5.98 5.29
CA TYR A 80 33.52 6.20 4.27
C TYR A 80 32.67 7.45 4.57
N LEU A 81 32.21 7.60 5.82
CA LEU A 81 31.42 8.74 6.29
C LEU A 81 32.15 10.07 6.09
N ASP A 82 33.45 10.11 6.39
CA ASP A 82 34.30 11.27 6.12
C ASP A 82 34.36 11.59 4.61
N LYS A 83 34.41 10.58 3.74
CA LYS A 83 34.42 10.76 2.28
C LYS A 83 33.08 11.25 1.72
N VAL A 84 31.95 10.89 2.34
CA VAL A 84 30.60 11.32 1.93
C VAL A 84 30.15 12.62 2.60
N GLY A 85 31.00 13.27 3.38
CA GLY A 85 30.70 14.58 3.98
C GLY A 85 29.86 14.48 5.25
N ALA A 86 29.95 13.39 6.00
CA ALA A 86 29.39 13.34 7.33
C ALA A 86 30.31 14.08 8.33
N VAL A 87 29.71 14.84 9.23
CA VAL A 87 30.43 15.56 10.31
C VAL A 87 29.96 15.04 11.66
N SER A 88 30.92 14.69 12.51
CA SER A 88 30.63 14.15 13.84
C SER A 88 29.95 15.18 14.75
N THR A 89 28.95 14.73 15.52
CA THR A 89 28.30 15.54 16.56
C THR A 89 29.27 16.07 17.63
N ARG A 90 30.43 15.42 17.82
CA ARG A 90 31.48 15.79 18.79
C ARG A 90 32.58 16.69 18.22
N ASN A 91 32.51 17.09 16.95
CA ASN A 91 33.51 18.00 16.38
C ASN A 91 33.40 19.39 17.06
N PRO A 92 34.47 19.95 17.64
CA PRO A 92 34.43 21.23 18.34
C PRO A 92 34.04 22.41 17.44
N ASP A 93 34.36 22.34 16.14
CA ASP A 93 34.07 23.38 15.16
C ASP A 93 32.79 23.13 14.36
N ARG A 94 32.01 22.11 14.72
CA ARG A 94 30.79 21.67 14.01
C ARG A 94 29.89 22.84 13.62
N ASP A 95 29.52 23.68 14.59
CA ASP A 95 28.56 24.76 14.37
C ASP A 95 29.13 25.85 13.45
N ARG A 96 30.44 26.13 13.57
CA ARG A 96 31.14 27.09 12.69
C ARG A 96 31.20 26.57 11.25
N ILE A 97 31.49 25.28 11.06
CA ILE A 97 31.53 24.63 9.73
C ILE A 97 30.14 24.67 9.06
N ILE A 98 29.08 24.36 9.81
CA ILE A 98 27.70 24.42 9.30
C ILE A 98 27.33 25.85 8.89
N VAL A 99 27.57 26.82 9.77
CA VAL A 99 27.21 28.21 9.49
C VAL A 99 28.02 28.74 8.32
N LYS A 100 29.34 28.50 8.26
CA LYS A 100 30.19 28.89 7.13
C LYS A 100 29.68 28.35 5.79
N SER A 101 29.39 27.05 5.73
CA SER A 101 28.96 26.42 4.48
C SER A 101 27.57 26.88 4.02
N LEU A 102 26.67 27.19 4.96
CA LEU A 102 25.37 27.82 4.66
C LEU A 102 25.50 29.28 4.21
N LEU A 103 26.45 30.04 4.77
CA LEU A 103 26.74 31.41 4.39
C LEU A 103 27.33 31.50 2.98
N THR A 104 28.24 30.58 2.64
CA THR A 104 28.98 30.59 1.37
C THR A 104 28.25 29.90 0.22
N GLY A 105 27.30 29.00 0.52
CA GLY A 105 26.70 28.16 -0.52
C GLY A 105 27.52 26.94 -0.88
N GLU A 106 28.57 26.62 -0.11
CA GLU A 106 29.45 25.47 -0.37
C GLU A 106 28.72 24.12 -0.28
N ALA A 107 27.80 23.98 0.68
CA ALA A 107 27.08 22.74 0.92
C ALA A 107 25.70 22.97 1.57
N ASN A 108 24.78 22.07 1.24
CA ASN A 108 23.54 21.87 1.99
C ASN A 108 23.77 20.91 3.16
N TRP A 109 22.86 20.90 4.14
CA TRP A 109 22.98 20.06 5.32
C TRP A 109 21.81 19.13 5.53
N ILE A 110 22.07 17.93 6.03
CA ILE A 110 21.08 17.01 6.56
C ILE A 110 21.21 16.97 8.09
N ILE A 111 20.10 17.24 8.78
CA ILE A 111 20.02 17.15 10.24
C ILE A 111 18.79 16.35 10.63
N PHE A 112 18.97 15.35 11.48
CA PHE A 112 17.88 14.57 12.04
C PHE A 112 17.39 15.24 13.34
N PRO A 113 16.21 15.89 13.36
CA PRO A 113 15.77 16.71 14.51
C PRO A 113 15.46 15.89 15.76
N GLU A 114 15.29 14.58 15.60
CA GLU A 114 15.10 13.62 16.67
C GLU A 114 16.37 13.38 17.51
N GLY A 115 17.55 13.71 16.99
CA GLY A 115 18.84 13.63 17.70
C GLY A 115 19.43 12.23 17.82
N PHE A 116 18.59 11.21 17.88
CA PHE A 116 18.95 9.79 17.83
C PHE A 116 17.92 9.04 16.99
N MET A 117 18.29 7.86 16.51
CA MET A 117 17.37 6.96 15.83
C MET A 117 16.18 6.66 16.77
N VAL A 118 14.97 7.10 16.41
CA VAL A 118 13.79 7.02 17.29
C VAL A 118 13.23 5.60 17.27
N LYS A 119 13.77 4.77 18.16
CA LYS A 119 13.46 3.33 18.26
C LYS A 119 11.99 3.03 18.58
N THR A 120 11.26 3.95 19.22
CA THR A 120 9.85 3.77 19.61
C THR A 120 8.85 4.50 18.69
N LYS A 121 9.33 5.40 17.83
CA LYS A 121 8.55 6.42 17.09
C LYS A 121 7.47 7.16 17.90
N LYS A 122 7.50 7.13 19.24
CA LYS A 122 6.60 7.94 20.05
C LYS A 122 7.15 9.37 20.06
N ILE A 123 6.71 10.11 19.05
CA ILE A 123 7.14 11.47 18.70
C ILE A 123 6.08 12.53 19.01
N PHE A 124 4.86 12.11 19.35
CA PHE A 124 3.71 12.98 19.49
C PHE A 124 2.86 12.52 20.67
N GLU A 125 2.62 13.40 21.63
CA GLU A 125 1.83 13.11 22.81
C GLU A 125 1.08 14.37 23.25
N LYS A 126 -0.23 14.24 23.50
CA LYS A 126 -1.10 15.34 23.97
C LYS A 126 -1.02 16.62 23.12
N GLY A 127 -0.81 16.48 21.81
CA GLY A 127 -0.75 17.62 20.88
C GLY A 127 0.63 18.29 20.78
N GLN A 128 1.66 17.73 21.42
CA GLN A 128 3.03 18.25 21.35
C GLN A 128 3.99 17.18 20.81
N PHE A 129 4.99 17.62 20.05
CA PHE A 129 6.08 16.73 19.64
C PHE A 129 7.02 16.48 20.82
N MET A 130 7.23 15.21 21.13
CA MET A 130 8.03 14.71 22.25
C MET A 130 8.81 13.50 21.78
N VAL A 131 10.13 13.52 21.90
CA VAL A 131 10.99 12.36 21.62
C VAL A 131 11.22 11.62 22.93
N SER A 132 10.90 10.33 22.94
CA SER A 132 11.25 9.48 24.08
C SER A 132 12.72 9.06 23.93
N SER A 133 13.50 9.04 25.01
CA SER A 133 14.88 8.51 25.07
C SER A 133 15.06 7.58 26.29
N PRO A 134 16.17 6.83 26.41
CA PRO A 134 16.47 6.05 27.62
C PRO A 134 16.54 6.88 28.90
N GLU A 135 16.85 8.17 28.75
CA GLU A 135 17.03 9.14 29.84
C GLU A 135 15.71 9.87 30.19
N GLY A 136 14.64 9.64 29.42
CA GLY A 136 13.32 10.22 29.62
C GLY A 136 12.71 10.82 28.35
N THR A 137 11.52 11.41 28.47
CA THR A 137 10.84 12.07 27.35
C THR A 137 11.22 13.55 27.31
N HIS A 138 11.72 14.02 26.17
CA HIS A 138 12.13 15.42 25.97
C HIS A 138 11.58 15.98 24.64
N PRO A 139 11.47 17.31 24.47
CA PRO A 139 11.10 17.87 23.16
C PRO A 139 12.19 17.58 22.11
N PRO A 140 11.84 17.52 20.81
CA PRO A 140 12.83 17.37 19.73
C PRO A 140 13.90 18.47 19.78
N HIS A 141 15.09 18.16 19.25
CA HIS A 141 16.19 19.11 19.28
C HIS A 141 15.94 20.29 18.34
N THR A 142 16.18 21.50 18.84
CA THR A 142 16.10 22.75 18.05
C THR A 142 17.39 23.04 17.28
N GLY A 143 18.33 22.09 17.20
CA GLY A 143 19.67 22.28 16.63
C GLY A 143 19.62 22.81 15.20
N ALA A 144 18.81 22.19 14.33
CA ALA A 144 18.63 22.64 12.94
C ALA A 144 18.09 24.08 12.86
N ALA A 145 17.05 24.41 13.61
CA ALA A 145 16.50 25.77 13.67
C ALA A 145 17.52 26.77 14.21
N THR A 146 18.28 26.40 15.25
CA THR A 146 19.27 27.29 15.87
C THR A 146 20.41 27.61 14.90
N LEU A 147 20.91 26.61 14.19
CA LEU A 147 21.98 26.76 13.19
C LEU A 147 21.51 27.57 11.97
N ALA A 148 20.30 27.28 11.48
CA ALA A 148 19.66 28.05 10.42
C ALA A 148 19.51 29.54 10.79
N LEU A 149 18.95 29.83 11.97
CA LEU A 149 18.75 31.18 12.47
C LEU A 149 20.09 31.92 12.67
N ARG A 150 21.11 31.24 13.21
CA ARG A 150 22.46 31.82 13.33
C ARG A 150 23.07 32.13 11.98
N ALA A 151 22.95 31.23 11.01
CA ALA A 151 23.46 31.46 9.67
C ALA A 151 22.76 32.64 8.99
N GLU A 152 21.44 32.74 9.08
CA GLU A 152 20.70 33.88 8.50
C GLU A 152 20.98 35.20 9.24
N PHE A 153 21.18 35.15 10.57
CA PHE A 153 21.65 36.31 11.36
C PHE A 153 22.99 36.84 10.83
N TYR A 154 24.00 35.98 10.74
CA TYR A 154 25.33 36.39 10.24
C TYR A 154 25.30 36.77 8.76
N ARG A 155 24.44 36.15 7.94
CA ARG A 155 24.26 36.51 6.53
C ARG A 155 23.78 37.95 6.39
N ARG A 156 22.68 38.30 7.06
CA ARG A 156 22.13 39.66 7.05
C ARG A 156 23.07 40.68 7.67
N ARG A 157 23.76 40.30 8.75
CA ARG A 157 24.77 41.14 9.39
C ARG A 157 25.91 41.43 8.42
N LEU A 158 26.54 40.42 7.82
CA LEU A 158 27.62 40.59 6.84
C LEU A 158 27.19 41.45 5.66
N LEU A 159 25.98 41.25 5.13
CA LEU A 159 25.43 42.09 4.05
C LEU A 159 25.22 43.54 4.49
N SER A 160 24.79 43.78 5.73
CA SER A 160 24.57 45.12 6.29
C SER A 160 25.88 45.85 6.64
N VAL A 161 26.83 45.17 7.28
CA VAL A 161 28.10 45.77 7.69
C VAL A 161 29.10 45.90 6.55
N ARG A 162 28.93 45.15 5.45
CA ARG A 162 29.73 45.31 4.21
C ARG A 162 29.72 46.75 3.70
N GLU A 163 28.59 47.44 3.84
CA GLU A 163 28.41 48.82 3.36
C GLU A 163 28.69 49.85 4.47
N ASN A 164 28.41 49.52 5.73
CA ASN A 164 28.43 50.47 6.84
C ASN A 164 29.65 50.38 7.78
N SER A 165 30.36 49.25 7.82
CA SER A 165 31.50 49.01 8.73
C SER A 165 32.45 47.92 8.18
N PRO A 166 33.35 48.26 7.25
CA PRO A 166 34.22 47.30 6.56
C PRO A 166 35.14 46.49 7.49
N ASP A 167 35.61 47.08 8.58
CA ASP A 167 36.49 46.42 9.55
C ASP A 167 35.75 45.28 10.29
N GLU A 168 34.50 45.52 10.67
CA GLU A 168 33.64 44.49 11.29
C GLU A 168 33.27 43.40 10.27
N ALA A 169 33.03 43.77 9.01
CA ALA A 169 32.77 42.81 7.94
C ALA A 169 33.97 41.87 7.71
N LYS A 170 35.20 42.41 7.76
CA LYS A 170 36.44 41.64 7.67
C LYS A 170 36.62 40.71 8.87
N ARG A 171 36.44 41.21 10.10
CA ARG A 171 36.54 40.43 11.33
C ARG A 171 35.56 39.25 11.36
N VAL A 172 34.28 39.49 10.99
CA VAL A 172 33.27 38.42 10.93
C VAL A 172 33.60 37.43 9.79
N SER A 173 34.23 37.85 8.70
CA SER A 173 34.69 36.94 7.65
C SER A 173 35.85 36.05 8.14
N GLU A 174 36.81 36.62 8.88
CA GLU A 174 37.92 35.89 9.50
C GLU A 174 37.43 34.88 10.55
N LEU A 175 36.37 35.21 11.31
CA LEU A 175 35.74 34.31 12.29
C LEU A 175 35.27 32.98 11.68
N PHE A 176 34.83 33.00 10.41
CA PHE A 176 34.43 31.80 9.67
C PHE A 176 35.50 31.30 8.69
N GLY A 177 36.70 31.88 8.70
CA GLY A 177 37.79 31.55 7.78
C GLY A 177 37.38 31.73 6.31
N MET A 178 36.74 32.86 5.98
CA MET A 178 36.36 33.25 4.62
C MET A 178 37.33 34.30 4.08
N ASP A 179 37.79 34.12 2.84
CA ASP A 179 38.78 35.01 2.20
C ASP A 179 38.21 36.40 1.84
N SER A 180 36.90 36.52 1.66
CA SER A 180 36.25 37.78 1.30
C SER A 180 34.76 37.80 1.66
N VAL A 181 34.23 38.96 2.08
CA VAL A 181 32.80 39.19 2.29
C VAL A 181 31.97 38.92 1.01
N LYS A 182 32.59 39.02 -0.18
CA LYS A 182 31.94 38.71 -1.47
C LYS A 182 31.59 37.23 -1.63
N SER A 183 32.14 36.33 -0.81
CA SER A 183 31.80 34.90 -0.86
C SER A 183 30.48 34.58 -0.17
N VAL A 184 29.85 35.54 0.51
CA VAL A 184 28.55 35.35 1.18
C VAL A 184 27.44 35.30 0.14
N SER A 185 26.62 34.26 0.19
CA SER A 185 25.49 34.06 -0.69
C SER A 185 24.37 35.06 -0.41
N GLU A 186 23.91 35.74 -1.46
CA GLU A 186 22.74 36.63 -1.41
C GLU A 186 21.42 35.84 -1.36
N LYS A 187 21.46 34.53 -1.60
CA LYS A 187 20.29 33.66 -1.57
C LYS A 187 19.81 33.40 -0.12
N PRO A 188 18.48 33.35 0.13
CA PRO A 188 17.94 33.03 1.44
C PRO A 188 18.33 31.63 1.91
N ILE A 189 18.38 31.47 3.24
CA ILE A 189 18.54 30.15 3.87
C ILE A 189 17.16 29.54 4.13
N TYR A 190 17.02 28.26 3.82
CA TYR A 190 15.78 27.50 4.00
C TYR A 190 15.96 26.32 4.94
N ILE A 191 14.89 25.96 5.64
CA ILE A 191 14.73 24.62 6.22
C ILE A 191 13.77 23.84 5.33
N VAL A 192 14.18 22.68 4.85
CA VAL A 192 13.36 21.83 4.00
C VAL A 192 12.95 20.58 4.80
N PRO A 193 11.68 20.45 5.22
CA PRO A 193 11.21 19.24 5.87
C PRO A 193 11.16 18.08 4.87
N VAL A 194 11.65 16.91 5.28
CA VAL A 194 11.66 15.70 4.46
C VAL A 194 11.08 14.55 5.28
N ASN A 195 10.08 13.86 4.73
CA ASN A 195 9.57 12.62 5.28
C ASN A 195 10.10 11.43 4.49
N ILE A 196 10.51 10.38 5.19
CA ILE A 196 10.88 9.09 4.63
C ILE A 196 9.98 8.04 5.27
N THR A 197 9.20 7.36 4.44
CA THR A 197 8.34 6.25 4.85
C THR A 197 8.76 4.97 4.14
N TYR A 198 8.80 3.85 4.87
CA TYR A 198 9.14 2.53 4.34
C TYR A 198 7.89 1.66 4.22
N TYR A 199 7.81 0.83 3.20
CA TYR A 199 6.73 -0.15 3.06
C TYR A 199 7.13 -1.38 2.22
N PRO A 200 6.93 -2.62 2.72
CA PRO A 200 6.56 -2.96 4.09
C PRO A 200 7.68 -2.60 5.07
N ILE A 201 7.30 -2.11 6.26
CA ILE A 201 8.26 -1.77 7.34
C ILE A 201 8.96 -3.04 7.88
N ARG A 202 8.44 -4.20 7.47
CA ARG A 202 8.73 -5.54 7.93
C ARG A 202 9.58 -6.31 6.92
N ALA A 203 10.81 -5.90 6.74
CA ALA A 203 11.75 -6.74 6.00
C ALA A 203 12.14 -7.96 6.84
N ARG A 204 11.95 -9.13 6.26
CA ARG A 204 11.97 -10.46 6.91
C ARG A 204 13.32 -10.77 7.58
N GLU A 205 13.29 -11.18 8.84
CA GLU A 205 14.45 -11.74 9.56
C GLU A 205 14.98 -13.04 8.90
N ASN A 206 14.14 -13.77 8.15
CA ASN A 206 14.54 -15.06 7.54
C ASN A 206 15.68 -14.96 6.51
N ILE A 207 15.96 -13.78 5.95
CA ILE A 207 17.10 -13.55 5.05
C ILE A 207 18.38 -13.26 5.85
N LEU A 208 18.27 -12.74 7.08
CA LEU A 208 19.40 -12.44 7.96
C LEU A 208 20.24 -13.70 8.21
N ASN A 209 19.60 -14.81 8.58
CA ASN A 209 20.31 -16.04 8.93
C ASN A 209 21.05 -16.69 7.74
N LYS A 210 20.62 -16.46 6.49
CA LYS A 210 21.27 -17.05 5.31
C LYS A 210 22.41 -16.21 4.74
N LEU A 211 22.34 -14.88 4.84
CA LEU A 211 23.40 -13.99 4.35
C LEU A 211 24.45 -13.70 5.42
N ALA A 212 24.06 -13.59 6.69
CA ALA A 212 24.99 -13.34 7.79
C ALA A 212 25.98 -14.51 8.01
N ALA A 213 25.56 -15.75 7.70
CA ALA A 213 26.40 -16.93 7.88
C ALA A 213 27.55 -17.05 6.85
N ASN A 214 27.45 -16.38 5.70
CA ASN A 214 28.41 -16.55 4.59
C ASN A 214 29.35 -15.35 4.40
N LEU A 215 29.26 -14.31 5.23
CA LEU A 215 29.96 -13.04 5.00
C LEU A 215 30.74 -12.50 6.21
N VAL A 216 30.88 -13.25 7.31
CA VAL A 216 31.52 -12.73 8.53
C VAL A 216 32.58 -13.68 9.08
N GLU A 217 33.82 -13.50 8.62
CA GLU A 217 35.00 -13.65 9.46
C GLU A 217 35.45 -12.21 9.79
N ASP A 218 35.47 -11.87 11.08
CA ASP A 218 35.91 -10.58 11.67
C ASP A 218 35.04 -9.31 11.53
N MET A 219 34.02 -9.13 12.38
CA MET A 219 33.52 -7.79 12.76
C MET A 219 32.92 -7.78 14.19
N PRO A 220 33.42 -6.93 15.11
CA PRO A 220 32.61 -6.46 16.23
C PRO A 220 32.65 -4.92 16.32
N ASP A 221 31.69 -4.28 15.66
CA ASP A 221 31.19 -2.95 16.02
C ASP A 221 29.66 -3.01 15.97
N ARG A 222 28.99 -2.76 17.10
CA ARG A 222 27.52 -2.81 17.26
C ARG A 222 26.78 -1.96 16.21
N ALA A 223 27.39 -0.89 15.73
CA ALA A 223 26.82 -0.02 14.70
C ALA A 223 26.83 -0.67 13.30
N ALA A 224 27.88 -1.43 12.96
CA ALA A 224 27.99 -2.13 11.69
C ALA A 224 27.01 -3.32 11.62
N GLU A 225 26.82 -4.02 12.73
CA GLU A 225 25.82 -5.07 12.87
C GLU A 225 24.39 -4.54 12.68
N GLU A 226 24.05 -3.42 13.32
CA GLU A 226 22.73 -2.78 13.16
C GLU A 226 22.50 -2.24 11.73
N ILE A 227 23.54 -1.74 11.06
CA ILE A 227 23.47 -1.33 9.64
C ILE A 227 23.27 -2.54 8.72
N MET A 228 23.92 -3.68 9.01
CA MET A 228 23.70 -4.90 8.23
C MET A 228 22.26 -5.40 8.38
N ILE A 229 21.72 -5.39 9.60
CA ILE A 229 20.32 -5.75 9.88
C ILE A 229 19.36 -4.87 9.07
N GLU A 230 19.60 -3.55 9.06
CA GLU A 230 18.81 -2.60 8.27
C GLU A 230 19.06 -2.72 6.76
N GLY A 231 20.27 -3.08 6.34
CA GLY A 231 20.68 -3.24 4.94
C GLY A 231 19.92 -4.36 4.23
N THR A 232 19.58 -5.41 4.97
CA THR A 232 18.70 -6.48 4.53
C THR A 232 17.31 -5.97 4.13
N MET A 233 16.84 -4.85 4.69
CA MET A 233 15.57 -4.24 4.28
C MET A 233 15.60 -3.85 2.80
N LEU A 234 16.70 -3.24 2.35
CA LEU A 234 16.88 -2.83 0.96
C LEU A 234 16.96 -4.01 -0.02
N LEU A 235 17.48 -5.16 0.43
CA LEU A 235 17.60 -6.38 -0.37
C LEU A 235 16.27 -7.16 -0.47
N SER A 236 15.32 -6.88 0.43
CA SER A 236 14.05 -7.61 0.54
C SER A 236 12.91 -7.07 -0.34
N GLY A 237 13.13 -5.98 -1.08
CA GLY A 237 12.10 -5.39 -1.97
C GLY A 237 11.17 -4.39 -1.27
N VAL A 238 11.72 -3.55 -0.39
CA VAL A 238 10.97 -2.48 0.31
C VAL A 238 10.82 -1.25 -0.58
N ASP A 239 9.62 -0.70 -0.66
CA ASP A 239 9.34 0.59 -1.26
C ASP A 239 9.70 1.71 -0.26
N ILE A 240 10.43 2.73 -0.71
CA ILE A 240 10.84 3.88 0.10
C ILE A 240 10.24 5.14 -0.52
N ASP A 241 9.32 5.77 0.17
CA ASP A 241 8.73 7.04 -0.21
C ASP A 241 9.45 8.19 0.48
N ILE A 242 10.11 9.04 -0.32
CA ILE A 242 10.81 10.25 0.12
C ILE A 242 9.98 11.46 -0.33
N ARG A 243 9.49 12.26 0.62
CA ARG A 243 8.66 13.44 0.34
C ARG A 243 9.31 14.71 0.84
N PHE A 244 9.63 15.61 -0.09
CA PHE A 244 10.10 16.96 0.22
C PHE A 244 8.89 17.89 0.45
N GLY A 245 8.81 18.47 1.64
CA GLY A 245 7.78 19.43 2.00
C GLY A 245 8.13 20.85 1.57
N LYS A 246 7.17 21.76 1.75
CA LYS A 246 7.37 23.18 1.42
C LYS A 246 8.56 23.75 2.18
N PRO A 247 9.48 24.47 1.51
CA PRO A 247 10.64 25.06 2.16
C PRO A 247 10.19 26.16 3.12
N ILE A 248 10.82 26.21 4.30
CA ILE A 248 10.57 27.20 5.35
C ILE A 248 11.67 28.26 5.25
N PRO A 249 11.39 29.47 4.73
CA PRO A 249 12.38 30.53 4.66
C PRO A 249 12.74 31.04 6.06
N VAL A 250 14.01 30.90 6.44
CA VAL A 250 14.49 31.28 7.79
C VAL A 250 14.35 32.78 8.01
N GLY A 251 14.46 33.56 6.92
CA GLY A 251 14.35 35.01 6.95
C GLY A 251 13.04 35.56 7.50
N GLU A 252 11.92 34.82 7.38
CA GLU A 252 10.61 35.23 7.93
C GLU A 252 10.58 35.20 9.46
N PHE A 253 11.49 34.46 10.09
CA PHE A 253 11.55 34.25 11.53
C PHE A 253 12.51 35.21 12.25
N ILE A 254 13.29 35.98 11.48
CA ILE A 254 14.31 36.90 11.99
C ILE A 254 13.83 38.36 12.02
N CYS A 255 12.65 38.65 11.48
CA CYS A 255 12.01 39.97 11.52
C CYS A 255 11.43 40.29 12.92
N ASN A 256 12.29 40.33 13.92
CA ASN A 256 11.96 40.67 15.30
C ASN A 256 12.85 41.82 15.76
N THR A 257 12.27 42.86 16.34
CA THR A 257 12.97 44.13 16.63
C THR A 257 14.29 43.95 17.42
N PRO A 258 14.36 43.16 18.51
CA PRO A 258 15.62 42.78 19.15
C PRO A 258 16.69 42.17 18.21
N ILE A 259 16.31 41.26 17.33
CA ILE A 259 17.26 40.58 16.42
C ILE A 259 17.74 41.53 15.33
N GLU A 260 16.84 42.36 14.78
CA GLU A 260 17.18 43.37 13.78
C GLU A 260 18.16 44.42 14.32
N LYS A 261 17.98 44.83 15.59
CA LYS A 261 18.93 45.71 16.28
C LYS A 261 20.32 45.08 16.38
N ASP A 262 20.40 43.80 16.74
CA ASP A 262 21.67 43.07 16.82
C ASP A 262 22.31 42.87 15.42
N ILE A 263 21.51 42.69 14.37
CA ILE A 263 22.00 42.61 12.99
C ILE A 263 22.63 43.93 12.55
N ALA A 264 21.98 45.05 12.86
CA ALA A 264 22.42 46.40 12.49
C ALA A 264 23.51 46.97 13.41
N ALA A 265 23.75 46.35 14.58
CA ALA A 265 24.74 46.82 15.54
C ALA A 265 26.16 46.76 14.95
N THR A 266 26.96 47.80 15.16
CA THR A 266 28.37 47.83 14.72
C THR A 266 29.35 47.30 15.76
N CYS A 267 28.87 46.98 16.97
CA CYS A 267 29.70 46.38 18.02
C CYS A 267 30.08 44.93 17.70
N GLU A 268 31.17 44.45 18.29
CA GLU A 268 31.65 43.08 18.08
C GLU A 268 30.66 42.05 18.65
N ILE A 269 30.25 41.09 17.81
CA ILE A 269 29.48 39.92 18.22
C ILE A 269 30.23 38.67 17.76
N ASN A 270 30.82 37.94 18.71
CA ASN A 270 31.52 36.68 18.42
C ASN A 270 30.56 35.50 18.33
N PHE A 271 31.02 34.41 17.72
CA PHE A 271 30.22 33.21 17.51
C PHE A 271 29.82 32.49 18.81
N ASP A 272 30.76 32.45 19.76
CA ASP A 272 30.59 31.75 21.04
C ASP A 272 30.06 32.68 22.16
N ASP A 273 30.14 34.00 21.95
CA ASP A 273 29.60 34.99 22.88
C ASP A 273 28.07 35.05 22.82
N PRO A 274 27.39 35.41 23.92
CA PRO A 274 25.95 35.52 23.92
C PRO A 274 25.49 36.70 23.05
N ILE A 275 24.90 36.38 21.88
CA ILE A 275 24.09 37.32 21.11
C ILE A 275 23.06 37.96 22.06
N PRO A 276 22.91 39.29 22.13
CA PRO A 276 21.98 39.93 23.06
C PRO A 276 20.54 39.41 22.94
N SER A 277 20.08 39.16 21.71
CA SER A 277 18.78 38.56 21.39
C SER A 277 18.72 37.03 21.50
N LYS A 278 19.72 36.34 22.08
CA LYS A 278 19.80 34.87 22.19
C LYS A 278 18.53 34.22 22.76
N GLN A 279 17.91 34.84 23.77
CA GLN A 279 16.68 34.31 24.36
C GLN A 279 15.49 34.39 23.38
N VAL A 280 15.41 35.47 22.60
CA VAL A 280 14.41 35.64 21.54
C VAL A 280 14.65 34.61 20.43
N MET A 281 15.89 34.47 19.97
CA MET A 281 16.27 33.46 18.98
C MET A 281 15.95 32.04 19.45
N ARG A 282 16.13 31.72 20.73
CA ARG A 282 15.75 30.41 21.30
C ARG A 282 14.24 30.17 21.20
N ASN A 283 13.41 31.15 21.53
CA ASN A 283 11.95 31.03 21.40
C ASN A 283 11.50 30.88 19.94
N VAL A 284 12.13 31.61 19.02
CA VAL A 284 11.91 31.47 17.57
C VAL A 284 12.31 30.07 17.08
N SER A 285 13.46 29.55 17.55
CA SER A 285 13.94 28.21 17.18
C SER A 285 12.97 27.10 17.59
N LEU A 286 12.31 27.24 18.75
CA LEU A 286 11.29 26.30 19.21
C LEU A 286 10.05 26.32 18.31
N LYS A 287 9.58 27.52 17.91
CA LYS A 287 8.44 27.66 16.97
C LYS A 287 8.75 27.03 15.61
N MET A 288 9.92 27.33 15.07
CA MET A 288 10.39 26.77 13.79
C MET A 288 10.54 25.25 13.87
N MET A 289 11.03 24.73 15.00
CA MET A 289 11.12 23.29 15.25
C MET A 289 9.77 22.60 15.23
N GLN A 290 8.79 23.15 15.95
CA GLN A 290 7.43 22.60 15.93
C GLN A 290 6.82 22.63 14.52
N GLN A 291 7.09 23.69 13.74
CA GLN A 291 6.62 23.82 12.37
C GLN A 291 7.24 22.77 11.44
N TYR A 292 8.57 22.60 11.44
CA TYR A 292 9.17 21.58 10.57
C TYR A 292 8.86 20.16 11.04
N MET A 293 8.72 19.89 12.35
CA MET A 293 8.31 18.57 12.86
C MET A 293 6.90 18.24 12.41
N SER A 294 5.98 19.20 12.52
CA SER A 294 4.61 19.07 12.00
C SER A 294 4.59 18.79 10.50
N ALA A 295 5.40 19.52 9.72
CA ALA A 295 5.50 19.31 8.29
C ALA A 295 6.10 17.93 7.92
N ILE A 296 7.13 17.46 8.62
CA ILE A 296 7.71 16.13 8.39
C ILE A 296 6.64 15.05 8.60
N TYR A 297 5.91 15.10 9.73
CA TYR A 297 5.03 13.99 10.09
C TYR A 297 3.65 14.03 9.44
N SER A 298 3.18 15.20 9.01
CA SER A 298 1.98 15.31 8.17
C SER A 298 2.18 14.69 6.78
N MET A 299 3.44 14.55 6.34
CA MET A 299 3.82 13.98 5.05
C MET A 299 3.97 12.45 5.02
N THR A 300 3.74 11.78 6.16
CA THR A 300 3.85 10.33 6.29
C THR A 300 2.96 9.60 5.28
N THR A 301 3.53 8.65 4.54
CA THR A 301 2.81 7.92 3.49
C THR A 301 2.10 6.71 4.09
N VAL A 302 0.78 6.79 4.23
CA VAL A 302 -0.05 5.74 4.84
C VAL A 302 -0.06 4.48 3.96
N ASN A 303 0.03 3.31 4.59
CA ASN A 303 0.06 2.01 3.91
C ASN A 303 -0.75 0.97 4.72
N HIS A 304 -0.89 -0.26 4.21
CA HIS A 304 -1.67 -1.31 4.89
C HIS A 304 -1.19 -1.61 6.31
N ASP A 305 0.13 -1.58 6.53
CA ASP A 305 0.74 -1.81 7.83
C ASP A 305 0.30 -0.76 8.85
N HIS A 306 0.31 0.51 8.45
CA HIS A 306 -0.20 1.63 9.25
C HIS A 306 -1.68 1.44 9.61
N LEU A 307 -2.51 1.01 8.65
CA LEU A 307 -3.94 0.81 8.86
C LEU A 307 -4.21 -0.35 9.83
N PHE A 308 -3.58 -1.51 9.63
CA PHE A 308 -3.72 -2.66 10.54
C PHE A 308 -3.24 -2.33 11.95
N ALA A 309 -2.05 -1.74 12.09
CA ALA A 309 -1.48 -1.42 13.39
C ALA A 309 -2.34 -0.38 14.14
N SER A 310 -2.80 0.65 13.44
CA SER A 310 -3.66 1.69 14.02
C SER A 310 -5.05 1.16 14.41
N VAL A 311 -5.69 0.34 13.55
CA VAL A 311 -6.97 -0.29 13.89
C VAL A 311 -6.81 -1.21 15.10
N LEU A 312 -5.78 -2.06 15.11
CA LEU A 312 -5.51 -2.98 16.22
C LEU A 312 -5.25 -2.24 17.54
N LYS A 313 -4.43 -1.17 17.52
CA LYS A 313 -4.16 -0.28 18.66
C LYS A 313 -5.47 0.32 19.20
N GLN A 314 -6.37 0.77 18.32
CA GLN A 314 -7.57 1.51 18.71
C GLN A 314 -8.80 0.65 19.06
N ILE A 315 -8.83 -0.64 18.69
CA ILE A 315 -9.93 -1.54 19.08
C ILE A 315 -9.99 -1.65 20.62
N PRO A 316 -11.14 -1.41 21.27
CA PRO A 316 -11.22 -1.37 22.73
C PRO A 316 -11.31 -2.76 23.38
N PHE A 317 -11.58 -3.82 22.63
CA PHE A 317 -11.72 -5.20 23.13
C PHE A 317 -10.50 -6.06 22.81
N GLN A 318 -10.26 -7.09 23.62
CA GLN A 318 -9.10 -7.99 23.48
C GLN A 318 -9.32 -9.09 22.43
N LYS A 319 -10.50 -9.69 22.39
CA LYS A 319 -10.84 -10.78 21.44
C LYS A 319 -11.42 -10.20 20.16
N ILE A 320 -10.80 -10.49 19.03
CA ILE A 320 -11.14 -9.91 17.73
C ILE A 320 -11.28 -11.05 16.73
N ASP A 321 -12.43 -11.17 16.07
CA ASP A 321 -12.60 -12.09 14.96
C ASP A 321 -11.70 -11.67 13.77
N GLU A 322 -11.01 -12.64 13.16
CA GLU A 322 -10.07 -12.40 12.07
C GLU A 322 -10.73 -11.72 10.87
N ALA A 323 -11.96 -12.12 10.52
CA ALA A 323 -12.71 -11.48 9.45
C ALA A 323 -13.22 -10.08 9.86
N ASP A 324 -13.52 -9.83 11.14
CA ASP A 324 -13.85 -8.48 11.63
C ASP A 324 -12.67 -7.51 11.52
N LEU A 325 -11.44 -7.94 11.87
CA LEU A 325 -10.24 -7.11 11.69
C LEU A 325 -10.03 -6.76 10.21
N ARG A 326 -10.12 -7.75 9.32
CA ARG A 326 -9.99 -7.54 7.86
C ARG A 326 -11.06 -6.58 7.33
N ARG A 327 -12.32 -6.70 7.77
CA ARG A 327 -13.40 -5.76 7.40
C ARG A 327 -13.16 -4.34 7.89
N ARG A 328 -12.63 -4.15 9.10
CA ARG A 328 -12.29 -2.81 9.60
C ARG A 328 -11.18 -2.18 8.78
N VAL A 329 -10.15 -2.94 8.45
CA VAL A 329 -9.03 -2.44 7.65
C VAL A 329 -9.43 -2.20 6.21
N PHE A 330 -10.27 -3.06 5.62
CA PHE A 330 -10.91 -2.79 4.33
C PHE A 330 -11.62 -1.43 4.33
N LEU A 331 -12.49 -1.16 5.31
CA LEU A 331 -13.17 0.14 5.40
C LEU A 331 -12.20 1.32 5.58
N ALA A 332 -11.08 1.10 6.29
CA ALA A 332 -10.06 2.13 6.49
C ALA A 332 -9.24 2.37 5.20
N ALA A 333 -8.95 1.32 4.44
CA ALA A 333 -8.24 1.37 3.17
C ALA A 333 -9.10 1.95 2.04
N SER A 334 -10.42 1.75 2.09
CA SER A 334 -11.39 2.32 1.16
C SER A 334 -11.77 3.78 1.47
N LEU A 335 -11.14 4.42 2.47
CA LEU A 335 -11.30 5.85 2.69
C LEU A 335 -10.67 6.63 1.54
N ASN A 336 -11.30 7.73 1.13
CA ASN A 336 -10.68 8.64 0.17
C ASN A 336 -9.61 9.48 0.87
N LEU A 337 -8.41 8.90 1.05
CA LEU A 337 -7.29 9.52 1.75
C LEU A 337 -6.78 10.77 1.02
N GLY A 338 -6.78 10.76 -0.32
CA GLY A 338 -6.34 11.89 -1.15
C GLY A 338 -7.19 13.16 -0.95
N LYS A 339 -8.52 13.04 -0.81
CA LYS A 339 -9.39 14.20 -0.50
C LYS A 339 -9.12 14.82 0.89
N ASN A 340 -8.46 14.08 1.76
CA ASN A 340 -8.18 14.46 3.13
C ASN A 340 -6.74 14.98 3.34
N GLU A 341 -6.02 15.26 2.24
CA GLU A 341 -4.60 15.67 2.26
C GLU A 341 -3.68 14.65 2.95
N ILE A 342 -4.09 13.38 2.98
CA ILE A 342 -3.30 12.28 3.53
C ILE A 342 -2.60 11.59 2.37
N PHE A 343 -1.27 11.55 2.40
CA PHE A 343 -0.48 10.80 1.44
C PHE A 343 -0.61 9.29 1.72
N HIS A 344 -0.71 8.49 0.65
CA HIS A 344 -0.86 7.04 0.77
C HIS A 344 -0.04 6.31 -0.30
N HIS A 345 0.32 5.08 0.02
CA HIS A 345 1.07 4.20 -0.89
C HIS A 345 0.18 3.72 -2.04
N THR A 346 0.75 3.55 -3.24
CA THR A 346 0.02 3.20 -4.47
C THR A 346 -0.78 1.90 -4.38
N SER A 347 -0.40 0.99 -3.48
CA SER A 347 -1.17 -0.23 -3.21
C SER A 347 -2.57 0.02 -2.63
N LEU A 348 -2.83 1.22 -2.11
CA LEU A 348 -4.15 1.64 -1.61
C LEU A 348 -5.03 2.26 -2.72
N ASP A 349 -4.48 2.51 -3.92
CA ASP A 349 -5.27 3.00 -5.08
C ASP A 349 -6.06 1.88 -5.76
N ALA A 350 -5.57 0.64 -5.66
CA ALA A 350 -6.25 -0.54 -6.19
C ALA A 350 -7.49 -0.89 -5.36
N ASP A 351 -8.33 -1.81 -5.87
CA ASP A 351 -9.38 -2.39 -5.05
C ASP A 351 -8.78 -3.17 -3.86
N GLN A 352 -9.45 -3.05 -2.71
CA GLN A 352 -9.06 -3.62 -1.43
C GLN A 352 -9.85 -4.91 -1.11
N VAL A 353 -10.74 -5.36 -2.00
CA VAL A 353 -11.61 -6.53 -1.82
C VAL A 353 -10.83 -7.80 -1.53
N HIS A 354 -9.59 -7.90 -2.01
CA HIS A 354 -8.69 -9.02 -1.70
C HIS A 354 -8.49 -9.22 -0.20
N LEU A 355 -8.61 -8.17 0.63
CA LEU A 355 -8.55 -8.28 2.09
C LEU A 355 -9.73 -9.08 2.67
N LEU A 356 -10.84 -9.18 1.94
CA LEU A 356 -12.06 -9.86 2.35
C LEU A 356 -12.23 -11.23 1.69
N THR A 357 -11.31 -11.64 0.81
CA THR A 357 -11.39 -12.88 0.05
C THR A 357 -10.18 -13.79 0.30
N ASP A 358 -9.02 -13.52 -0.33
CA ASP A 358 -7.88 -14.44 -0.37
C ASP A 358 -6.57 -13.87 0.20
N ASP A 359 -6.54 -12.57 0.46
CA ASP A 359 -5.35 -11.81 0.80
C ASP A 359 -4.18 -12.12 -0.16
N ARG A 360 -4.42 -12.16 -1.48
CA ARG A 360 -3.41 -12.55 -2.50
C ARG A 360 -2.12 -11.74 -2.48
N TYR A 361 -2.17 -10.52 -1.95
CA TYR A 361 -1.00 -9.65 -1.78
C TYR A 361 -0.34 -9.76 -0.39
N ASN A 362 -0.77 -10.74 0.40
CA ASN A 362 -0.29 -11.08 1.75
C ASN A 362 -0.29 -9.92 2.76
N LYS A 363 -1.20 -8.94 2.61
CA LYS A 363 -1.25 -7.74 3.46
C LYS A 363 -1.66 -8.08 4.88
N TYR A 364 -2.62 -8.99 5.02
CA TYR A 364 -3.08 -9.47 6.32
C TYR A 364 -2.15 -10.57 6.86
N LYS A 365 -1.82 -11.58 6.04
CA LYS A 365 -1.02 -12.75 6.44
C LYS A 365 0.35 -12.35 6.98
N GLU A 366 1.08 -11.49 6.27
CA GLU A 366 2.38 -11.00 6.75
C GLU A 366 2.23 -10.11 7.98
N PHE A 367 1.16 -9.31 8.04
CA PHE A 367 0.92 -8.45 9.21
C PHE A 367 0.78 -9.27 10.48
N ILE A 368 -0.08 -10.29 10.43
CA ILE A 368 -0.47 -11.12 11.56
C ILE A 368 0.65 -12.08 11.96
N ALA A 369 1.40 -12.62 11.01
CA ALA A 369 2.56 -13.44 11.31
C ALA A 369 3.52 -12.71 12.25
N ILE A 370 3.84 -11.46 11.95
CA ILE A 370 4.77 -10.64 12.75
C ILE A 370 4.15 -10.19 14.07
N ALA A 371 2.88 -9.78 14.06
CA ALA A 371 2.19 -9.44 15.30
C ALA A 371 2.12 -10.64 16.27
N THR A 372 2.01 -11.86 15.73
CA THR A 372 2.00 -13.11 16.51
C THR A 372 3.41 -13.46 17.01
N GLU A 373 4.42 -13.42 16.12
CA GLU A 373 5.81 -13.70 16.45
C GLU A 373 6.33 -12.81 17.60
N LYS A 374 5.96 -11.51 17.57
CA LYS A 374 6.37 -10.54 18.59
C LYS A 374 5.43 -10.49 19.80
N GLY A 375 4.45 -11.40 19.88
CA GLY A 375 3.55 -11.55 21.02
C GLY A 375 2.58 -10.37 21.24
N VAL A 376 2.29 -9.58 20.21
CA VAL A 376 1.29 -8.50 20.24
C VAL A 376 -0.12 -9.08 20.18
N ILE A 377 -0.27 -10.19 19.47
CA ILE A 377 -1.50 -10.97 19.37
C ILE A 377 -1.19 -12.46 19.55
N ARG A 378 -2.17 -13.21 20.06
CA ARG A 378 -2.20 -14.68 20.02
C ARG A 378 -3.36 -15.13 19.15
N LYS A 379 -3.15 -16.10 18.27
CA LYS A 379 -4.22 -16.68 17.45
C LYS A 379 -4.81 -17.92 18.14
N GLU A 380 -6.12 -17.93 18.31
CA GLU A 380 -6.95 -19.02 18.84
C GLU A 380 -8.05 -19.29 17.81
N ASP A 381 -7.87 -20.31 16.96
CA ASP A 381 -8.73 -20.59 15.80
C ASP A 381 -8.93 -19.34 14.91
N ASN A 382 -10.17 -18.86 14.78
CA ASN A 382 -10.54 -17.65 14.03
C ASN A 382 -10.55 -16.37 14.89
N THR A 383 -10.08 -16.46 16.14
CA THR A 383 -10.03 -15.34 17.09
C THR A 383 -8.60 -14.89 17.34
N LEU A 384 -8.37 -13.60 17.28
CA LEU A 384 -7.13 -12.94 17.68
C LEU A 384 -7.31 -12.38 19.10
N VAL A 385 -6.40 -12.73 20.01
CA VAL A 385 -6.35 -12.19 21.37
C VAL A 385 -5.24 -11.15 21.44
N LYS A 386 -5.62 -9.89 21.52
CA LYS A 386 -4.70 -8.74 21.61
C LYS A 386 -4.16 -8.59 23.04
N ASP A 387 -2.85 -8.47 23.16
CA ASP A 387 -2.22 -7.98 24.39
C ASP A 387 -2.18 -6.45 24.40
N SER A 388 -3.10 -5.84 25.15
CA SER A 388 -3.20 -4.38 25.26
C SER A 388 -1.99 -3.75 25.97
N SER A 389 -1.25 -4.50 26.79
CA SER A 389 -0.06 -3.98 27.49
C SER A 389 1.06 -3.63 26.50
N LYS A 390 1.11 -4.30 25.35
CA LYS A 390 2.05 -4.01 24.26
C LYS A 390 1.78 -2.67 23.58
N PHE A 391 0.60 -2.05 23.77
CA PHE A 391 0.29 -0.72 23.23
C PHE A 391 0.38 0.39 24.28
N SER A 392 0.62 0.06 25.55
CA SER A 392 0.98 1.01 26.61
C SER A 392 2.49 1.27 26.64
N VAL A 393 2.93 2.40 27.20
CA VAL A 393 4.35 2.79 27.28
C VAL A 393 5.16 1.72 28.04
N PRO A 394 6.11 1.00 27.40
CA PRO A 394 6.85 -0.07 28.06
C PRO A 394 8.08 0.44 28.82
N SER A 395 8.54 -0.34 29.79
CA SER A 395 9.61 -0.05 30.75
C SER A 395 11.05 -0.22 30.25
N ASP A 396 11.28 -0.64 29.00
CA ASP A 396 12.65 -0.83 28.47
C ASP A 396 12.82 -0.23 27.06
N PHE A 397 13.68 0.78 26.97
CA PHE A 397 13.78 1.72 25.85
C PHE A 397 14.60 1.18 24.66
N HIS A 398 15.45 0.18 24.89
CA HIS A 398 16.55 -0.14 23.97
C HIS A 398 16.21 -1.15 22.86
N ARG A 399 15.10 -1.90 22.95
CA ARG A 399 14.77 -3.02 22.04
C ARG A 399 13.40 -2.95 21.33
N MET A 400 12.62 -1.89 21.54
CA MET A 400 11.21 -1.80 21.08
C MET A 400 10.96 -1.97 19.57
N ARG A 401 11.87 -1.55 18.68
CA ARG A 401 11.71 -1.80 17.23
C ARG A 401 11.74 -3.29 16.89
N ILE A 402 12.52 -4.07 17.63
CA ILE A 402 12.65 -5.52 17.48
C ILE A 402 11.52 -6.22 18.25
N GLU A 403 11.22 -5.75 19.45
CA GLU A 403 10.27 -6.40 20.37
C GLU A 403 8.80 -6.07 20.05
N ASN A 404 8.50 -4.94 19.42
CA ASN A 404 7.14 -4.53 19.08
C ASN A 404 7.06 -3.58 17.86
N PRO A 405 7.34 -4.09 16.65
CA PRO A 405 7.23 -3.32 15.42
C PRO A 405 5.80 -2.80 15.18
N VAL A 406 4.77 -3.49 15.67
CA VAL A 406 3.37 -3.08 15.50
C VAL A 406 3.09 -1.74 16.18
N SER A 407 3.60 -1.53 17.40
CA SER A 407 3.46 -0.24 18.08
C SER A 407 4.22 0.87 17.35
N VAL A 408 5.43 0.59 16.83
CA VAL A 408 6.23 1.57 16.10
C VAL A 408 5.49 2.05 14.85
N ILE A 409 4.92 1.10 14.08
CA ILE A 409 4.11 1.37 12.89
C ILE A 409 2.87 2.21 13.25
N ALA A 410 2.17 1.89 14.36
CA ALA A 410 1.01 2.67 14.78
C ALA A 410 1.36 4.10 15.22
N ASN A 411 2.54 4.30 15.81
CA ASN A 411 2.99 5.61 16.30
C ASN A 411 3.41 6.54 15.15
N GLU A 412 3.91 6.00 14.05
CA GLU A 412 4.33 6.76 12.87
C GLU A 412 3.21 7.62 12.27
N VAL A 413 1.98 7.11 12.26
CA VAL A 413 0.80 7.81 11.75
C VAL A 413 -0.05 8.46 12.84
N GLU A 414 0.40 8.44 14.10
CA GLU A 414 -0.29 9.08 15.22
C GLU A 414 -0.46 10.61 15.05
N PRO A 415 0.51 11.36 14.47
CA PRO A 415 0.34 12.80 14.20
C PRO A 415 -0.78 13.12 13.20
N LEU A 416 -1.20 12.17 12.37
CA LEU A 416 -2.26 12.35 11.37
C LEU A 416 -3.65 12.35 12.04
N ALA A 417 -4.00 13.45 12.71
CA ALA A 417 -5.22 13.55 13.52
C ALA A 417 -6.51 13.21 12.74
N MET A 418 -6.59 13.59 11.46
CA MET A 418 -7.73 13.25 10.62
C MET A 418 -7.82 11.74 10.35
N LEU A 419 -6.71 11.08 10.04
CA LEU A 419 -6.66 9.62 9.90
C LEU A 419 -7.07 8.94 11.20
N GLN A 420 -6.48 9.36 12.32
CA GLN A 420 -6.75 8.77 13.64
C GLN A 420 -8.24 8.87 14.02
N ARG A 421 -8.91 9.98 13.68
CA ARG A 421 -10.36 10.16 13.89
C ARG A 421 -11.18 9.15 13.11
N HIS A 422 -10.86 8.94 11.83
CA HIS A 422 -11.56 7.97 10.99
C HIS A 422 -11.32 6.53 11.48
N ILE A 423 -10.08 6.19 11.78
CA ILE A 423 -9.70 4.86 12.32
C ILE A 423 -10.43 4.61 13.63
N ARG A 424 -10.50 5.58 14.54
CA ARG A 424 -11.26 5.46 15.80
C ARG A 424 -12.72 5.16 15.56
N GLY A 425 -13.32 5.95 14.65
CA GLY A 425 -14.72 5.78 14.27
C GLY A 425 -15.02 4.39 13.70
N ILE A 426 -14.06 3.74 13.05
CA ILE A 426 -14.17 2.35 12.57
C ILE A 426 -13.89 1.36 13.70
N ALA A 427 -12.79 1.50 14.43
CA ALA A 427 -12.31 0.56 15.43
C ALA A 427 -13.30 0.36 16.59
N TRP A 428 -14.04 1.39 16.98
CA TRP A 428 -14.97 1.35 18.11
C TRP A 428 -16.37 0.83 17.75
N GLN A 429 -16.67 0.63 16.47
CA GLN A 429 -18.00 0.15 16.07
C GLN A 429 -18.18 -1.34 16.38
N PRO A 430 -19.39 -1.76 16.80
CA PRO A 430 -19.72 -3.18 16.91
C PRO A 430 -19.57 -3.91 15.56
N ALA A 431 -19.16 -5.18 15.58
CA ALA A 431 -18.89 -5.99 14.38
C ALA A 431 -20.08 -6.04 13.40
N PHE A 432 -21.32 -6.12 13.90
CA PHE A 432 -22.52 -6.12 13.05
C PHE A 432 -22.69 -4.80 12.26
N ARG A 433 -22.27 -3.66 12.82
CA ARG A 433 -22.29 -2.37 12.10
C ARG A 433 -21.20 -2.31 11.04
N ILE A 434 -20.01 -2.84 11.34
CA ILE A 434 -18.92 -2.98 10.37
C ILE A 434 -19.37 -3.83 9.18
N ARG A 435 -19.93 -5.01 9.44
CA ARG A 435 -20.52 -5.89 8.43
C ARG A 435 -21.54 -5.17 7.54
N ARG A 436 -22.46 -4.41 8.14
CA ARG A 436 -23.45 -3.62 7.38
C ARG A 436 -22.81 -2.52 6.54
N ARG A 437 -21.78 -1.84 7.04
CA ARG A 437 -21.06 -0.79 6.30
C ARG A 437 -20.30 -1.36 5.12
N VAL A 438 -19.60 -2.49 5.30
CA VAL A 438 -18.92 -3.20 4.21
C VAL A 438 -19.93 -3.60 3.13
N PHE A 439 -21.03 -4.23 3.53
CA PHE A 439 -22.10 -4.60 2.61
C PHE A 439 -22.63 -3.39 1.81
N ASN A 440 -23.00 -2.31 2.48
CA ASN A 440 -23.53 -1.12 1.82
C ASN A 440 -22.49 -0.48 0.88
N TYR A 441 -21.22 -0.42 1.29
CA TYR A 441 -20.14 0.13 0.48
C TYR A 441 -19.99 -0.66 -0.82
N LEU A 442 -19.84 -1.98 -0.72
CA LEU A 442 -19.66 -2.85 -1.89
C LEU A 442 -20.90 -2.85 -2.78
N GLN A 443 -22.10 -2.83 -2.22
CA GLN A 443 -23.35 -2.84 -2.99
C GLN A 443 -23.50 -1.54 -3.79
N ASN A 444 -23.23 -0.40 -3.16
CA ASN A 444 -23.28 0.90 -3.84
C ASN A 444 -22.19 1.00 -4.91
N LYS A 445 -21.00 0.45 -4.65
CA LYS A 445 -19.90 0.39 -5.60
C LYS A 445 -20.29 -0.40 -6.85
N GLU A 446 -20.76 -1.63 -6.69
CA GLU A 446 -21.17 -2.51 -7.80
C GLU A 446 -22.27 -1.88 -8.67
N LEU A 447 -23.29 -1.29 -8.04
CA LEU A 447 -24.36 -0.62 -8.76
C LEU A 447 -23.85 0.62 -9.52
N ALA A 448 -22.98 1.42 -8.90
CA ALA A 448 -22.38 2.59 -9.55
C ALA A 448 -21.47 2.19 -10.72
N GLU A 449 -20.68 1.14 -10.57
CA GLU A 449 -19.83 0.60 -11.64
C GLU A 449 -20.66 0.08 -12.81
N PHE A 450 -21.71 -0.69 -12.54
CA PHE A 450 -22.64 -1.13 -13.60
C PHE A 450 -23.27 0.06 -14.33
N GLU A 451 -23.77 1.05 -13.60
CA GLU A 451 -24.39 2.25 -14.20
C GLU A 451 -23.40 3.04 -15.07
N ASN A 452 -22.15 3.17 -14.63
CA ASN A 452 -21.10 3.83 -15.39
C ASN A 452 -20.71 3.04 -16.64
N ASP A 453 -20.47 1.74 -16.52
CA ASP A 453 -20.16 0.86 -17.64
C ASP A 453 -21.31 0.84 -18.66
N TYR A 454 -22.55 0.66 -18.18
CA TYR A 454 -23.73 0.66 -19.04
C TYR A 454 -23.86 1.98 -19.79
N LYS A 455 -23.68 3.13 -19.12
CA LYS A 455 -23.71 4.44 -19.79
C LYS A 455 -22.59 4.61 -20.81
N ALA A 456 -21.38 4.15 -20.50
CA ALA A 456 -20.20 4.31 -21.35
C ALA A 456 -20.27 3.46 -22.62
N TYR A 457 -20.81 2.24 -22.52
CA TYR A 457 -20.79 1.24 -23.58
C TYR A 457 -22.17 0.94 -24.19
N TYR A 458 -23.23 1.67 -23.83
CA TYR A 458 -24.57 1.43 -24.36
C TYR A 458 -24.62 1.53 -25.89
N ILE A 459 -25.11 0.48 -26.55
CA ILE A 459 -25.34 0.45 -27.99
C ILE A 459 -26.84 0.29 -28.23
N LYS A 460 -27.44 1.31 -28.85
CA LYS A 460 -28.88 1.30 -29.19
C LYS A 460 -29.20 0.13 -30.12
N GLY A 461 -30.13 -0.73 -29.69
CA GLY A 461 -30.59 -1.89 -30.46
C GLY A 461 -29.78 -3.18 -30.22
N GLU A 462 -28.69 -3.11 -29.46
CA GLU A 462 -27.86 -4.27 -29.11
C GLU A 462 -27.81 -4.52 -27.60
N SER A 463 -27.55 -3.46 -26.81
CA SER A 463 -27.61 -3.52 -25.35
C SER A 463 -29.00 -3.90 -24.86
N LYS A 464 -29.07 -4.83 -23.91
CA LYS A 464 -30.32 -5.27 -23.26
C LYS A 464 -30.72 -4.29 -22.16
N GLY A 465 -31.97 -4.35 -21.71
CA GLY A 465 -32.45 -3.52 -20.61
C GLY A 465 -31.61 -3.72 -19.34
N LYS A 466 -31.52 -2.68 -18.50
CA LYS A 466 -30.68 -2.70 -17.29
C LYS A 466 -31.05 -3.82 -16.33
N GLU A 467 -32.32 -4.22 -16.29
CA GLU A 467 -32.83 -5.33 -15.50
C GLU A 467 -32.24 -6.70 -15.89
N VAL A 468 -31.68 -6.81 -17.10
CA VAL A 468 -30.97 -8.00 -17.57
C VAL A 468 -29.55 -8.05 -17.00
N GLY A 469 -28.86 -6.90 -17.01
CA GLY A 469 -27.44 -6.75 -16.70
C GLY A 469 -27.10 -6.41 -15.25
N SER A 470 -28.02 -5.78 -14.52
CA SER A 470 -27.75 -5.26 -13.18
C SER A 470 -27.52 -6.39 -12.16
N PRO A 471 -26.49 -6.30 -11.30
CA PRO A 471 -26.32 -7.25 -10.21
C PRO A 471 -27.49 -7.15 -9.22
N PHE A 472 -27.88 -8.27 -8.61
CA PHE A 472 -29.02 -8.30 -7.69
C PHE A 472 -28.81 -9.21 -6.48
N LEU A 473 -29.54 -8.88 -5.40
CA LEU A 473 -29.57 -9.65 -4.16
C LEU A 473 -31.00 -10.08 -3.87
N LEU A 474 -31.22 -11.39 -3.72
CA LEU A 474 -32.45 -11.97 -3.22
C LEU A 474 -32.28 -12.35 -1.75
N LYS A 475 -33.25 -11.93 -0.93
CA LYS A 475 -33.22 -12.16 0.52
C LYS A 475 -33.81 -13.53 0.83
N GLY A 476 -33.10 -14.28 1.69
CA GLY A 476 -33.62 -15.50 2.29
C GLY A 476 -34.26 -15.25 3.66
N ALA A 477 -35.01 -16.25 4.14
CA ALA A 477 -35.60 -16.25 5.47
C ALA A 477 -34.55 -16.34 6.60
N SER A 478 -33.37 -16.94 6.33
CA SER A 478 -32.30 -17.12 7.31
C SER A 478 -30.98 -16.56 6.80
N LYS A 479 -30.22 -15.86 7.66
CA LYS A 479 -28.85 -15.38 7.36
C LYS A 479 -27.78 -16.43 7.63
N ASP A 480 -28.16 -17.68 7.86
CA ASP A 480 -27.20 -18.73 8.16
C ASP A 480 -26.36 -19.09 6.92
N MET A 481 -27.00 -19.21 5.76
CA MET A 481 -26.37 -19.60 4.51
C MET A 481 -26.66 -18.60 3.39
N GLY A 482 -25.61 -18.19 2.68
CA GLY A 482 -25.65 -17.36 1.49
C GLY A 482 -25.07 -18.08 0.26
N VAL A 483 -25.48 -17.66 -0.93
CA VAL A 483 -25.00 -18.19 -2.21
C VAL A 483 -24.51 -17.03 -3.07
N VAL A 484 -23.28 -17.14 -3.58
CA VAL A 484 -22.84 -16.33 -4.74
C VAL A 484 -23.10 -17.15 -5.99
N LEU A 485 -23.97 -16.67 -6.86
CA LEU A 485 -24.40 -17.40 -8.06
C LEU A 485 -23.96 -16.67 -9.34
N ILE A 486 -23.03 -17.28 -10.07
CA ILE A 486 -22.26 -16.62 -11.12
C ILE A 486 -22.76 -17.09 -12.51
N HIS A 487 -23.07 -16.13 -13.38
CA HIS A 487 -23.52 -16.38 -14.74
C HIS A 487 -22.36 -16.73 -15.70
N GLY A 488 -22.68 -17.25 -16.89
CA GLY A 488 -21.74 -17.65 -17.92
C GLY A 488 -21.19 -16.49 -18.77
N TYR A 489 -20.23 -16.82 -19.63
CA TYR A 489 -19.62 -15.90 -20.58
C TYR A 489 -20.63 -15.39 -21.62
N MET A 490 -20.53 -14.11 -22.00
CA MET A 490 -21.48 -13.40 -22.89
C MET A 490 -22.92 -13.33 -22.37
N ALA A 491 -23.19 -13.79 -21.15
CA ALA A 491 -24.50 -13.71 -20.51
C ALA A 491 -24.60 -12.48 -19.59
N ALA A 492 -25.52 -12.53 -18.64
CA ALA A 492 -25.78 -11.50 -17.64
C ALA A 492 -26.41 -12.14 -16.39
N PRO A 493 -26.50 -11.44 -15.25
CA PRO A 493 -27.08 -11.97 -14.02
C PRO A 493 -28.47 -12.60 -14.19
N LEU A 494 -29.27 -12.13 -15.16
CA LEU A 494 -30.59 -12.69 -15.45
C LEU A 494 -30.56 -14.19 -15.81
N GLU A 495 -29.46 -14.70 -16.38
CA GLU A 495 -29.30 -16.10 -16.79
C GLU A 495 -29.49 -17.10 -15.63
N VAL A 496 -29.11 -16.68 -14.42
CA VAL A 496 -29.15 -17.53 -13.22
C VAL A 496 -30.33 -17.20 -12.30
N ARG A 497 -31.23 -16.31 -12.73
CA ARG A 497 -32.30 -15.77 -11.89
C ARG A 497 -33.31 -16.83 -11.45
N GLU A 498 -33.71 -17.76 -12.31
CA GLU A 498 -34.66 -18.82 -11.95
C GLU A 498 -34.14 -19.66 -10.76
N LEU A 499 -32.86 -20.05 -10.81
CA LEU A 499 -32.20 -20.77 -9.73
C LEU A 499 -32.06 -19.89 -8.49
N ALA A 500 -31.68 -18.62 -8.65
CA ALA A 500 -31.55 -17.68 -7.54
C ALA A 500 -32.87 -17.53 -6.76
N GLU A 501 -33.98 -17.35 -7.48
CA GLU A 501 -35.31 -17.24 -6.88
C GLU A 501 -35.76 -18.55 -6.22
N TYR A 502 -35.45 -19.70 -6.83
CA TYR A 502 -35.72 -21.00 -6.24
C TYR A 502 -35.00 -21.18 -4.90
N LEU A 503 -33.70 -20.88 -4.85
CA LEU A 503 -32.88 -20.96 -3.63
C LEU A 503 -33.31 -19.94 -2.57
N ALA A 504 -33.68 -18.72 -2.98
CA ALA A 504 -34.17 -17.69 -2.07
C ALA A 504 -35.51 -18.07 -1.41
N ARG A 505 -36.44 -18.67 -2.19
CA ARG A 505 -37.70 -19.22 -1.66
C ARG A 505 -37.48 -20.36 -0.66
N ARG A 506 -36.33 -21.03 -0.69
CA ARG A 506 -35.92 -22.05 0.28
C ARG A 506 -35.17 -21.49 1.49
N GLY A 507 -35.07 -20.16 1.59
CA GLY A 507 -34.58 -19.48 2.78
C GLY A 507 -33.12 -19.00 2.69
N LEU A 508 -32.44 -19.23 1.57
CA LEU A 508 -31.06 -18.82 1.34
C LEU A 508 -30.97 -17.36 0.88
N TRP A 509 -29.93 -16.64 1.27
CA TRP A 509 -29.63 -15.36 0.63
C TRP A 509 -28.84 -15.61 -0.65
N VAL A 510 -29.22 -15.00 -1.76
CA VAL A 510 -28.56 -15.26 -3.05
C VAL A 510 -28.15 -13.94 -3.68
N TYR A 511 -26.85 -13.78 -3.91
CA TYR A 511 -26.29 -12.66 -4.64
C TYR A 511 -25.81 -13.13 -6.02
N CYS A 512 -26.26 -12.43 -7.06
CA CYS A 512 -25.82 -12.69 -8.43
C CYS A 512 -24.97 -11.50 -8.89
N PRO A 513 -23.62 -11.61 -8.87
CA PRO A 513 -22.75 -10.57 -9.37
C PRO A 513 -22.92 -10.42 -10.88
N ARG A 514 -22.65 -9.21 -11.37
CA ARG A 514 -22.43 -8.96 -12.79
C ARG A 514 -20.93 -9.05 -13.05
N LEU A 515 -20.52 -9.95 -13.94
CA LEU A 515 -19.13 -9.99 -14.38
C LEU A 515 -18.82 -8.73 -15.19
N LYS A 516 -17.70 -8.05 -14.92
CA LYS A 516 -17.29 -6.86 -15.67
C LYS A 516 -17.27 -7.13 -17.18
N GLY A 517 -17.74 -6.17 -17.98
CA GLY A 517 -17.94 -6.36 -19.43
C GLY A 517 -19.27 -7.04 -19.83
N HIS A 518 -19.99 -7.64 -18.89
CA HIS A 518 -21.24 -8.33 -19.14
C HIS A 518 -22.46 -7.48 -18.76
N GLY A 519 -23.62 -7.78 -19.36
CA GLY A 519 -24.88 -7.06 -19.10
C GLY A 519 -24.95 -5.63 -19.66
N THR A 520 -24.00 -5.24 -20.52
CA THR A 520 -23.83 -3.90 -21.10
C THR A 520 -23.78 -3.98 -22.63
N ALA A 521 -22.61 -4.21 -23.22
CA ALA A 521 -22.41 -4.43 -24.66
C ALA A 521 -21.18 -5.32 -24.93
N PRO A 522 -21.08 -5.96 -26.12
CA PRO A 522 -19.92 -6.75 -26.50
C PRO A 522 -18.60 -5.98 -26.52
N ASP A 523 -18.65 -4.69 -26.85
CA ASP A 523 -17.49 -3.79 -26.88
C ASP A 523 -16.91 -3.54 -25.47
N ASP A 524 -17.76 -3.54 -24.44
CA ASP A 524 -17.32 -3.51 -23.03
C ASP A 524 -16.56 -4.81 -22.71
N LEU A 525 -17.15 -5.97 -23.05
CA LEU A 525 -16.52 -7.28 -22.84
C LEU A 525 -15.18 -7.42 -23.56
N ALA A 526 -15.03 -6.82 -24.74
CA ALA A 526 -13.83 -6.93 -25.57
C ALA A 526 -12.56 -6.38 -24.89
N VAL A 527 -12.70 -5.44 -23.96
CA VAL A 527 -11.58 -4.78 -23.27
C VAL A 527 -11.34 -5.28 -21.85
N ARG A 528 -12.10 -6.28 -21.38
CA ARG A 528 -11.95 -6.83 -20.03
C ARG A 528 -11.09 -8.08 -20.02
N SER A 529 -10.35 -8.25 -18.93
CA SER A 529 -9.56 -9.44 -18.66
C SER A 529 -10.32 -10.44 -17.79
N TYR A 530 -9.88 -11.70 -17.73
CA TYR A 530 -10.49 -12.65 -16.79
C TYR A 530 -10.27 -12.25 -15.32
N LYS A 531 -9.22 -11.46 -15.04
CA LYS A 531 -8.95 -10.92 -13.70
C LYS A 531 -10.02 -9.94 -13.26
N ASP A 532 -10.59 -9.17 -14.20
CA ASP A 532 -11.74 -8.31 -13.93
C ASP A 532 -12.97 -9.14 -13.52
N TRP A 533 -13.16 -10.34 -14.12
CA TRP A 533 -14.27 -11.24 -13.76
C TRP A 533 -14.06 -11.87 -12.38
N ILE A 534 -12.83 -12.26 -12.05
CA ILE A 534 -12.44 -12.73 -10.71
C ILE A 534 -12.76 -11.65 -9.66
N GLU A 535 -12.42 -10.38 -9.95
CA GLU A 535 -12.69 -9.27 -9.04
C GLU A 535 -14.19 -9.04 -8.81
N SER A 536 -15.03 -9.14 -9.85
CA SER A 536 -16.49 -9.10 -9.70
C SER A 536 -17.02 -10.21 -8.78
N VAL A 537 -16.44 -11.41 -8.88
CA VAL A 537 -16.82 -12.56 -8.04
C VAL A 537 -16.33 -12.37 -6.60
N ASP A 538 -15.12 -11.86 -6.41
CA ASP A 538 -14.57 -11.55 -5.10
C ASP A 538 -15.42 -10.49 -4.37
N THR A 539 -15.88 -9.47 -5.08
CA THR A 539 -16.81 -8.47 -4.53
C THR A 539 -18.15 -9.10 -4.15
N GLY A 540 -18.69 -9.99 -4.99
CA GLY A 540 -19.91 -10.72 -4.68
C GLY A 540 -19.78 -11.63 -3.46
N PHE A 541 -18.64 -12.29 -3.30
CA PHE A 541 -18.31 -13.06 -2.13
C PHE A 541 -18.19 -12.20 -0.87
N ALA A 542 -17.45 -11.08 -0.93
CA ALA A 542 -17.29 -10.15 0.18
C ALA A 542 -18.64 -9.52 0.61
N LEU A 543 -19.53 -9.27 -0.34
CA LEU A 543 -20.91 -8.81 -0.11
C LEU A 543 -21.72 -9.84 0.68
N ILE A 544 -21.82 -11.07 0.18
CA ILE A 544 -22.68 -12.09 0.79
C ILE A 544 -22.12 -12.54 2.15
N SER A 545 -20.79 -12.66 2.28
CA SER A 545 -20.12 -13.03 3.55
C SER A 545 -20.27 -11.95 4.62
N SER A 546 -20.52 -10.70 4.22
CA SER A 546 -20.82 -9.61 5.15
C SER A 546 -22.20 -9.73 5.77
N ILE A 547 -23.15 -10.44 5.15
CA ILE A 547 -24.54 -10.54 5.62
C ILE A 547 -24.99 -11.95 6.02
N THR A 548 -24.21 -12.98 5.68
CA THR A 548 -24.48 -14.39 6.04
C THR A 548 -23.36 -15.00 6.88
N LYS A 549 -23.60 -16.15 7.53
CA LYS A 549 -22.55 -16.84 8.31
C LYS A 549 -21.69 -17.74 7.44
N HIS A 550 -22.32 -18.47 6.52
CA HIS A 550 -21.68 -19.40 5.61
C HIS A 550 -22.01 -19.04 4.18
N VAL A 551 -21.08 -19.32 3.26
CA VAL A 551 -21.21 -18.98 1.85
C VAL A 551 -20.98 -20.22 1.00
N VAL A 552 -21.87 -20.47 0.06
CA VAL A 552 -21.71 -21.45 -1.03
C VAL A 552 -21.41 -20.67 -2.30
N ALA A 553 -20.39 -21.10 -3.05
CA ALA A 553 -20.11 -20.58 -4.37
C ALA A 553 -20.78 -21.48 -5.42
N GLY A 554 -21.40 -20.88 -6.44
CA GLY A 554 -21.84 -21.69 -7.57
C GLY A 554 -22.01 -20.88 -8.84
N GLY A 555 -22.03 -21.58 -9.96
CA GLY A 555 -22.14 -20.89 -11.23
C GLY A 555 -22.41 -21.81 -12.41
N PHE A 556 -22.63 -21.17 -13.56
CA PHE A 556 -22.94 -21.80 -14.83
C PHE A 556 -21.88 -21.53 -15.88
N SER A 557 -21.45 -22.56 -16.61
CA SER A 557 -20.45 -22.46 -17.68
C SER A 557 -19.15 -21.78 -17.21
N THR A 558 -18.73 -20.68 -17.81
CA THR A 558 -17.59 -19.89 -17.31
C THR A 558 -17.78 -19.41 -15.87
N GLY A 559 -19.00 -19.11 -15.44
CA GLY A 559 -19.32 -18.79 -14.05
C GLY A 559 -19.09 -19.97 -13.10
N ALA A 560 -19.21 -21.21 -13.59
CA ALA A 560 -18.89 -22.41 -12.85
C ALA A 560 -17.37 -22.54 -12.63
N ALA A 561 -16.55 -22.21 -13.63
CA ALA A 561 -15.11 -22.12 -13.50
C ALA A 561 -14.69 -21.03 -12.50
N LEU A 562 -15.34 -19.85 -12.53
CA LEU A 562 -15.10 -18.79 -11.54
C LEU A 562 -15.53 -19.19 -10.12
N ALA A 563 -16.60 -19.97 -9.96
CA ALA A 563 -16.99 -20.51 -8.66
C ALA A 563 -15.95 -21.47 -8.09
N LEU A 564 -15.37 -22.33 -8.94
CA LEU A 564 -14.27 -23.23 -8.59
C LEU A 564 -13.00 -22.45 -8.25
N ASP A 565 -12.66 -21.42 -9.04
CA ASP A 565 -11.53 -20.53 -8.72
C ASP A 565 -11.72 -19.88 -7.34
N LEU A 566 -12.88 -19.28 -7.07
CA LEU A 566 -13.17 -18.69 -5.76
C LEU A 566 -13.01 -19.72 -4.63
N ALA A 567 -13.56 -20.93 -4.79
CA ALA A 567 -13.45 -22.00 -3.82
C ALA A 567 -12.00 -22.46 -3.57
N ALA A 568 -11.12 -22.34 -4.58
CA ALA A 568 -9.71 -22.65 -4.43
C ALA A 568 -8.93 -21.56 -3.67
N ARG A 569 -9.38 -20.29 -3.64
CA ARG A 569 -8.65 -19.18 -2.95
C ARG A 569 -9.24 -18.79 -1.61
N ALA A 570 -10.56 -18.82 -1.49
CA ALA A 570 -11.28 -18.29 -0.34
C ALA A 570 -11.63 -19.43 0.65
N SER A 571 -10.89 -19.49 1.75
CA SER A 571 -11.03 -20.52 2.79
C SER A 571 -12.41 -20.55 3.48
N GLU A 572 -13.16 -19.46 3.40
CA GLU A 572 -14.45 -19.30 4.07
C GLU A 572 -15.65 -19.78 3.22
N VAL A 573 -15.40 -20.33 2.01
CA VAL A 573 -16.43 -21.00 1.20
C VAL A 573 -16.70 -22.38 1.78
N ARG A 574 -17.98 -22.68 2.08
CA ARG A 574 -18.42 -23.93 2.74
C ARG A 574 -18.69 -25.07 1.76
N GLY A 575 -18.99 -24.75 0.50
CA GLY A 575 -19.18 -25.72 -0.57
C GLY A 575 -19.25 -25.03 -1.92
N VAL A 576 -19.06 -25.82 -2.98
CA VAL A 576 -19.08 -25.32 -4.36
C VAL A 576 -19.92 -26.19 -5.28
N PHE A 577 -20.73 -25.59 -6.15
CA PHE A 577 -21.38 -26.31 -7.24
C PHE A 577 -21.09 -25.67 -8.60
N ALA A 578 -20.76 -26.49 -9.58
CA ALA A 578 -20.36 -26.07 -10.91
C ALA A 578 -21.27 -26.72 -11.96
N VAL A 579 -22.04 -25.90 -12.67
CA VAL A 579 -23.01 -26.36 -13.68
C VAL A 579 -22.44 -26.14 -15.07
N CYS A 580 -22.28 -27.23 -15.83
CA CYS A 580 -21.61 -27.28 -17.12
C CYS A 580 -20.22 -26.61 -17.18
N PRO A 581 -19.30 -26.88 -16.22
CA PRO A 581 -18.00 -26.20 -16.19
C PRO A 581 -17.10 -26.67 -17.34
N PRO A 582 -16.50 -25.74 -18.11
CA PRO A 582 -15.48 -26.10 -19.09
C PRO A 582 -14.09 -26.21 -18.43
N LEU A 583 -13.28 -27.21 -18.82
CA LEU A 583 -11.92 -27.38 -18.29
C LEU A 583 -10.90 -26.66 -19.16
N ARG A 584 -10.99 -26.80 -20.48
CA ARG A 584 -10.09 -26.14 -21.45
C ARG A 584 -10.86 -25.59 -22.65
N LEU A 585 -10.22 -24.71 -23.42
CA LEU A 585 -10.82 -24.17 -24.65
C LEU A 585 -11.18 -25.26 -25.66
N GLN A 586 -10.43 -26.37 -25.68
CA GLN A 586 -10.69 -27.50 -26.58
C GLN A 586 -11.96 -28.28 -26.21
N ASP A 587 -12.51 -28.09 -25.01
CA ASP A 587 -13.76 -28.72 -24.61
C ASP A 587 -14.99 -28.03 -25.24
N PHE A 588 -14.82 -26.84 -25.81
CA PHE A 588 -15.88 -26.18 -26.54
C PHE A 588 -16.18 -26.93 -27.85
N ALA A 589 -17.46 -27.21 -28.10
CA ALA A 589 -17.92 -27.97 -29.24
C ALA A 589 -17.65 -27.25 -30.58
N ALA A 590 -17.76 -28.00 -31.69
CA ALA A 590 -17.53 -27.52 -33.07
C ALA A 590 -18.33 -26.26 -33.46
N ARG A 591 -19.41 -25.92 -32.77
CA ARG A 591 -20.17 -24.67 -32.98
C ARG A 591 -19.38 -23.41 -32.57
N PHE A 592 -18.44 -23.51 -31.63
CA PHE A 592 -17.46 -22.47 -31.28
C PHE A 592 -16.18 -22.57 -32.12
N ALA A 593 -16.05 -23.60 -32.98
CA ALA A 593 -14.85 -23.80 -33.79
C ALA A 593 -14.50 -22.63 -34.72
N PRO A 594 -15.43 -21.87 -35.33
CA PRO A 594 -15.04 -20.71 -36.14
C PRO A 594 -14.29 -19.65 -35.32
N ALA A 595 -14.69 -19.44 -34.07
CA ALA A 595 -14.08 -18.45 -33.19
C ALA A 595 -12.74 -18.95 -32.61
N VAL A 596 -12.69 -20.24 -32.22
CA VAL A 596 -11.47 -20.92 -31.75
C VAL A 596 -10.45 -21.11 -32.88
N ASP A 597 -10.87 -21.44 -34.10
CA ASP A 597 -10.02 -21.55 -35.29
C ASP A 597 -9.51 -20.19 -35.74
N THR A 598 -10.33 -19.14 -35.66
CA THR A 598 -9.87 -17.76 -35.93
C THR A 598 -8.78 -17.35 -34.94
N TRP A 599 -8.95 -17.67 -33.65
CA TRP A 599 -7.90 -17.47 -32.64
C TRP A 599 -6.64 -18.29 -32.93
N ASN A 600 -6.79 -19.60 -33.19
CA ASN A 600 -5.67 -20.48 -33.51
C ASN A 600 -4.89 -19.99 -34.75
N ARG A 601 -5.58 -19.48 -35.78
CA ARG A 601 -5.00 -18.87 -36.99
C ARG A 601 -4.29 -17.55 -36.72
N LEU A 602 -4.82 -16.72 -35.82
CA LEU A 602 -4.18 -15.48 -35.38
C LEU A 602 -2.89 -15.77 -34.61
N MET A 603 -2.89 -16.80 -33.74
CA MET A 603 -1.71 -17.24 -33.00
C MET A 603 -0.62 -17.86 -33.89
N THR A 604 -0.99 -18.51 -35.01
CA THR A 604 -0.02 -19.06 -35.98
C THR A 604 0.54 -18.03 -36.96
N LYS A 605 -0.08 -16.85 -37.09
CA LYS A 605 0.38 -15.76 -37.98
C LYS A 605 0.64 -14.47 -37.20
N VAL A 606 1.72 -14.46 -36.42
CA VAL A 606 2.34 -13.18 -36.03
C VAL A 606 2.89 -12.57 -37.33
N HIS A 607 2.27 -11.50 -37.83
CA HIS A 607 2.76 -10.46 -38.77
C HIS A 607 1.70 -9.84 -39.72
N LEU A 608 0.40 -10.17 -39.63
CA LEU A 608 -0.59 -9.50 -40.49
C LEU A 608 -1.81 -9.01 -39.72
N GLY A 609 -1.96 -7.68 -39.66
CA GLY A 609 -3.15 -7.02 -39.13
C GLY A 609 -4.40 -7.42 -39.92
N VAL A 610 -5.35 -8.09 -39.26
CA VAL A 610 -6.63 -8.47 -39.87
C VAL A 610 -7.81 -8.19 -38.92
N LYS A 611 -8.42 -7.02 -39.17
CA LYS A 611 -9.82 -6.54 -39.12
C LYS A 611 -11.03 -7.42 -38.70
N LYS A 612 -10.92 -8.50 -37.93
CA LYS A 612 -12.12 -9.10 -37.29
C LYS A 612 -11.97 -9.16 -35.78
N GLU A 613 -12.48 -8.14 -35.10
CA GLU A 613 -12.48 -8.05 -33.63
C GLU A 613 -13.60 -8.91 -33.00
N PHE A 614 -14.65 -9.24 -33.77
CA PHE A 614 -15.84 -9.97 -33.30
C PHE A 614 -16.28 -11.10 -34.24
N VAL A 615 -16.90 -12.13 -33.67
CA VAL A 615 -17.53 -13.27 -34.37
C VAL A 615 -19.03 -13.28 -34.06
N GLU A 616 -19.87 -13.65 -35.03
CA GLU A 616 -21.33 -13.81 -34.80
C GLU A 616 -21.60 -14.92 -33.78
N ASN A 617 -22.45 -14.62 -32.79
CA ASN A 617 -22.92 -15.58 -31.80
C ASN A 617 -24.43 -15.82 -31.97
N ARG A 618 -24.84 -17.09 -31.93
CA ARG A 618 -26.25 -17.50 -31.98
C ARG A 618 -26.62 -18.11 -30.63
N PRO A 619 -26.97 -17.31 -29.61
CA PRO A 619 -27.22 -17.83 -28.27
C PRO A 619 -28.58 -18.53 -28.15
N GLU A 620 -28.69 -19.43 -27.18
CA GLU A 620 -29.98 -20.05 -26.79
C GLU A 620 -30.96 -19.02 -26.20
N ASN A 621 -30.45 -17.98 -25.53
CA ASN A 621 -31.24 -16.91 -24.92
C ASN A 621 -30.85 -15.52 -25.47
N PRO A 622 -31.26 -15.15 -26.71
CA PRO A 622 -30.89 -13.87 -27.33
C PRO A 622 -31.38 -12.60 -26.61
N HIS A 623 -32.34 -12.76 -25.69
CA HIS A 623 -32.82 -11.67 -24.83
C HIS A 623 -31.86 -11.37 -23.66
N ILE A 624 -30.92 -12.27 -23.37
CA ILE A 624 -29.91 -12.14 -22.31
C ILE A 624 -28.51 -11.99 -22.90
N ASN A 625 -28.13 -12.93 -23.77
CA ASN A 625 -26.76 -13.05 -24.23
C ASN A 625 -26.43 -12.07 -25.36
N TYR A 626 -25.14 -11.74 -25.47
CA TYR A 626 -24.60 -11.02 -26.60
C TYR A 626 -24.68 -11.81 -27.90
N VAL A 627 -24.92 -11.08 -29.00
CA VAL A 627 -24.98 -11.62 -30.37
C VAL A 627 -23.64 -11.49 -31.12
N ARG A 628 -22.68 -10.74 -30.56
CA ARG A 628 -21.30 -10.63 -31.03
C ARG A 628 -20.35 -11.12 -29.94
N ASN A 629 -19.43 -12.00 -30.30
CA ASN A 629 -18.39 -12.54 -29.42
C ASN A 629 -17.04 -11.87 -29.73
N PRO A 630 -16.43 -11.12 -28.79
CA PRO A 630 -15.09 -10.59 -29.00
C PRO A 630 -14.03 -11.70 -28.95
N ILE A 631 -13.11 -11.71 -29.92
CA ILE A 631 -12.03 -12.72 -29.96
C ILE A 631 -11.14 -12.61 -28.70
N SER A 632 -10.93 -11.40 -28.19
CA SER A 632 -10.19 -11.18 -26.95
C SER A 632 -10.81 -11.92 -25.77
N GLY A 633 -12.14 -11.98 -25.64
CA GLY A 633 -12.76 -12.68 -24.52
C GLY A 633 -12.58 -14.20 -24.57
N ILE A 634 -12.39 -14.80 -25.74
CA ILE A 634 -12.05 -16.23 -25.88
C ILE A 634 -10.65 -16.50 -25.30
N LYS A 635 -9.69 -15.63 -25.59
CA LYS A 635 -8.35 -15.68 -24.99
C LYS A 635 -8.44 -15.64 -23.47
N GLU A 636 -9.22 -14.72 -22.92
CA GLU A 636 -9.37 -14.56 -21.47
C GLU A 636 -10.06 -15.78 -20.80
N ILE A 637 -11.00 -16.46 -21.47
CA ILE A 637 -11.54 -17.74 -20.99
C ILE A 637 -10.45 -18.81 -20.91
N GLY A 638 -9.59 -18.90 -21.93
CA GLY A 638 -8.45 -19.82 -21.92
C GLY A 638 -7.48 -19.53 -20.78
N GLU A 639 -7.13 -18.26 -20.56
CA GLU A 639 -6.25 -17.87 -19.46
C GLU A 639 -6.88 -18.16 -18.09
N LEU A 640 -8.20 -17.99 -17.93
CA LEU A 640 -8.91 -18.39 -16.72
C LEU A 640 -8.78 -19.90 -16.48
N MET A 641 -9.03 -20.71 -17.50
CA MET A 641 -8.93 -22.17 -17.44
C MET A 641 -7.52 -22.64 -17.09
N ASP A 642 -6.51 -22.11 -17.77
CA ASP A 642 -5.10 -22.43 -17.54
C ASP A 642 -4.67 -22.04 -16.11
N SER A 643 -5.22 -20.96 -15.57
CA SER A 643 -4.96 -20.53 -14.19
C SER A 643 -5.67 -21.40 -13.14
N LEU A 644 -6.84 -21.96 -13.47
CA LEU A 644 -7.67 -22.76 -12.57
C LEU A 644 -7.23 -24.23 -12.52
N GLU A 645 -6.91 -24.83 -13.67
CA GLU A 645 -6.59 -26.25 -13.81
C GLU A 645 -5.62 -26.79 -12.74
N PRO A 646 -4.44 -26.17 -12.47
CA PRO A 646 -3.51 -26.68 -11.47
C PRO A 646 -4.05 -26.60 -10.04
N ARG A 647 -5.03 -25.73 -9.79
CA ARG A 647 -5.57 -25.39 -8.46
C ARG A 647 -6.83 -26.19 -8.11
N LEU A 648 -7.40 -26.94 -9.04
CA LEU A 648 -8.56 -27.80 -8.78
C LEU A 648 -8.30 -28.81 -7.65
N SER A 649 -7.05 -29.29 -7.54
CA SER A 649 -6.64 -30.20 -6.46
C SER A 649 -6.61 -29.56 -5.06
N GLU A 650 -6.59 -28.23 -4.97
CA GLU A 650 -6.63 -27.48 -3.71
C GLU A 650 -8.07 -27.44 -3.13
N ILE A 651 -9.09 -27.69 -3.95
CA ILE A 651 -10.49 -27.64 -3.53
C ILE A 651 -10.84 -28.93 -2.77
N THR A 652 -10.81 -28.84 -1.44
CA THR A 652 -11.08 -29.96 -0.51
C THR A 652 -12.46 -29.91 0.14
N ILE A 653 -13.16 -28.78 0.04
CA ILE A 653 -14.53 -28.60 0.53
C ILE A 653 -15.55 -29.41 -0.28
N PRO A 654 -16.76 -29.67 0.24
CA PRO A 654 -17.80 -30.36 -0.52
C PRO A 654 -18.05 -29.74 -1.90
N ALA A 655 -18.07 -30.56 -2.93
CA ALA A 655 -18.11 -30.10 -4.32
C ALA A 655 -19.10 -30.89 -5.19
N MET A 656 -19.93 -30.19 -5.97
CA MET A 656 -20.84 -30.83 -6.91
C MET A 656 -20.60 -30.35 -8.34
N ILE A 657 -20.38 -31.27 -9.26
CA ILE A 657 -20.30 -31.01 -10.69
C ILE A 657 -21.59 -31.50 -11.36
N ILE A 658 -22.28 -30.62 -12.06
CA ILE A 658 -23.46 -30.93 -12.84
C ILE A 658 -23.13 -30.76 -14.32
N GLN A 659 -23.53 -31.71 -15.15
CA GLN A 659 -23.34 -31.65 -16.60
C GLN A 659 -24.57 -32.22 -17.31
N THR A 660 -24.72 -31.92 -18.60
CA THR A 660 -25.65 -32.60 -19.48
C THR A 660 -24.94 -33.43 -20.56
N LEU A 661 -25.52 -34.58 -20.91
CA LEU A 661 -24.92 -35.55 -21.83
C LEU A 661 -24.76 -34.99 -23.26
N ASN A 662 -25.80 -34.32 -23.77
CA ASN A 662 -25.83 -33.79 -25.15
C ASN A 662 -25.65 -32.27 -25.16
N ASP A 663 -24.69 -31.77 -24.38
CA ASP A 663 -24.37 -30.34 -24.34
C ASP A 663 -23.77 -29.88 -25.69
N PRO A 664 -24.40 -28.94 -26.41
CA PRO A 664 -23.92 -28.47 -27.70
C PRO A 664 -22.77 -27.45 -27.59
N VAL A 665 -22.36 -27.07 -26.38
CA VAL A 665 -21.35 -26.03 -26.12
C VAL A 665 -20.15 -26.60 -25.39
N VAL A 666 -20.32 -27.30 -24.26
CA VAL A 666 -19.21 -27.81 -23.43
C VAL A 666 -19.25 -29.34 -23.35
N ASN A 667 -18.18 -30.00 -23.80
CA ASN A 667 -18.12 -31.47 -23.78
C ASN A 667 -18.08 -32.02 -22.34
N TYR A 668 -18.95 -32.98 -22.03
CA TYR A 668 -19.03 -33.59 -20.69
C TYR A 668 -17.71 -34.24 -20.23
N LYS A 669 -16.83 -34.65 -21.16
CA LYS A 669 -15.51 -35.20 -20.84
C LYS A 669 -14.67 -34.24 -20.01
N GLY A 670 -14.71 -32.93 -20.30
CA GLY A 670 -14.01 -31.90 -19.53
C GLY A 670 -14.52 -31.82 -18.09
N SER A 671 -15.85 -31.70 -17.91
CA SER A 671 -16.47 -31.71 -16.57
C SER A 671 -16.14 -32.96 -15.75
N ARG A 672 -16.01 -34.13 -16.41
CA ARG A 672 -15.64 -35.39 -15.75
C ARG A 672 -14.17 -35.42 -15.34
N GLN A 673 -13.29 -34.75 -16.10
CA GLN A 673 -11.90 -34.55 -15.71
C GLN A 673 -11.79 -33.60 -14.51
N ILE A 674 -12.53 -32.48 -14.51
CA ILE A 674 -12.62 -31.57 -13.35
C ILE A 674 -12.98 -32.37 -12.09
N PHE A 675 -14.05 -33.16 -12.13
CA PHE A 675 -14.47 -33.98 -10.99
C PHE A 675 -13.37 -34.91 -10.46
N LYS A 676 -12.57 -35.50 -11.35
CA LYS A 676 -11.45 -36.35 -10.96
C LYS A 676 -10.31 -35.55 -10.32
N MET A 677 -10.04 -34.35 -10.82
CA MET A 677 -8.96 -33.48 -10.35
C MET A 677 -9.25 -32.78 -9.03
N LEU A 678 -10.52 -32.61 -8.65
CA LEU A 678 -10.91 -32.04 -7.36
C LEU A 678 -10.28 -32.81 -6.20
N GLY A 679 -9.65 -32.08 -5.27
CA GLY A 679 -9.09 -32.64 -4.03
C GLY A 679 -10.14 -33.09 -3.01
N SER A 680 -11.40 -32.70 -3.20
CA SER A 680 -12.51 -33.00 -2.30
C SER A 680 -12.82 -34.49 -2.22
N GLU A 681 -12.97 -34.98 -1.00
CA GLU A 681 -13.45 -36.34 -0.70
C GLU A 681 -14.98 -36.42 -0.80
N ASP A 682 -15.69 -35.37 -0.34
CA ASP A 682 -17.14 -35.24 -0.49
C ASP A 682 -17.47 -34.53 -1.81
N LYS A 683 -17.51 -35.32 -2.89
CA LYS A 683 -17.82 -34.80 -4.22
C LYS A 683 -18.87 -35.60 -4.97
N GLN A 684 -19.75 -34.88 -5.66
CA GLN A 684 -20.85 -35.44 -6.45
C GLN A 684 -20.71 -35.08 -7.93
N TYR A 685 -21.00 -36.03 -8.82
CA TYR A 685 -21.09 -35.80 -10.26
C TYR A 685 -22.48 -36.21 -10.75
N ILE A 686 -23.25 -35.25 -11.26
CA ILE A 686 -24.63 -35.49 -11.74
C ILE A 686 -24.69 -35.21 -13.24
N LEU A 687 -25.13 -36.20 -14.00
CA LEU A 687 -25.32 -36.09 -15.44
C LEU A 687 -26.81 -36.11 -15.78
N PHE A 688 -27.30 -35.01 -16.36
CA PHE A 688 -28.66 -34.92 -16.88
C PHE A 688 -28.72 -35.28 -18.36
N ASN A 689 -29.91 -35.67 -18.83
CA ASN A 689 -30.17 -35.98 -20.24
C ASN A 689 -30.95 -34.84 -20.91
N PHE A 690 -30.30 -33.68 -21.07
CA PHE A 690 -30.79 -32.55 -21.87
C PHE A 690 -29.97 -32.43 -23.17
N ASP A 691 -30.59 -31.84 -24.19
CA ASP A 691 -30.05 -31.54 -25.52
C ASP A 691 -29.70 -30.06 -25.72
N ARG A 692 -29.50 -29.32 -24.62
CA ARG A 692 -29.19 -27.89 -24.60
C ARG A 692 -28.14 -27.56 -23.55
N HIS A 693 -27.43 -26.44 -23.70
CA HIS A 693 -26.44 -25.99 -22.72
C HIS A 693 -27.10 -25.29 -21.52
N GLY A 694 -28.10 -24.44 -21.76
CA GLY A 694 -28.82 -23.68 -20.74
C GLY A 694 -29.76 -24.55 -19.88
N ILE A 695 -29.20 -25.36 -18.99
CA ILE A 695 -29.96 -26.29 -18.14
C ILE A 695 -30.54 -25.66 -16.87
N LEU A 696 -30.14 -24.42 -16.56
CA LEU A 696 -30.69 -23.64 -15.43
C LEU A 696 -32.01 -22.94 -15.74
N MET A 697 -32.39 -22.87 -17.02
CA MET A 697 -33.63 -22.25 -17.48
C MET A 697 -34.45 -23.21 -18.35
N GLY A 698 -35.74 -22.92 -18.47
CA GLY A 698 -36.65 -23.63 -19.36
C GLY A 698 -37.08 -25.03 -18.88
N LYS A 699 -37.72 -25.79 -19.76
CA LYS A 699 -38.40 -27.04 -19.39
C LYS A 699 -37.45 -28.05 -18.73
N GLY A 700 -37.77 -28.44 -17.49
CA GLY A 700 -37.01 -29.42 -16.71
C GLY A 700 -35.93 -28.85 -15.80
N SER A 701 -35.67 -27.53 -15.81
CA SER A 701 -34.66 -26.87 -14.96
C SER A 701 -34.89 -27.11 -13.46
N HIS A 702 -36.15 -27.26 -13.02
CA HIS A 702 -36.50 -27.57 -11.62
C HIS A 702 -35.79 -28.80 -11.06
N LYS A 703 -35.48 -29.82 -11.89
CA LYS A 703 -34.73 -31.02 -11.44
C LYS A 703 -33.28 -30.67 -11.09
N VAL A 704 -32.68 -29.77 -11.88
CA VAL A 704 -31.33 -29.24 -11.62
C VAL A 704 -31.34 -28.37 -10.37
N HIS A 705 -32.36 -27.51 -10.22
CA HIS A 705 -32.52 -26.65 -9.03
C HIS A 705 -32.69 -27.48 -7.75
N GLU A 706 -33.47 -28.55 -7.81
CA GLU A 706 -33.68 -29.47 -6.69
C GLU A 706 -32.40 -30.21 -6.30
N ALA A 707 -31.62 -30.70 -7.28
CA ALA A 707 -30.32 -31.31 -7.01
C ALA A 707 -29.36 -30.34 -6.30
N ILE A 708 -29.29 -29.10 -6.78
CA ILE A 708 -28.47 -28.03 -6.14
C ILE A 708 -28.96 -27.73 -4.73
N TRP A 709 -30.26 -27.61 -4.52
CA TRP A 709 -30.80 -27.40 -3.18
C TRP A 709 -30.47 -28.56 -2.24
N ASN A 710 -30.62 -29.80 -2.69
CA ASN A 710 -30.32 -30.97 -1.87
C ASN A 710 -28.85 -30.98 -1.47
N PHE A 711 -27.93 -30.67 -2.39
CA PHE A 711 -26.52 -30.49 -2.06
C PHE A 711 -26.31 -29.42 -0.98
N ILE A 712 -26.85 -28.20 -1.18
CA ILE A 712 -26.65 -27.08 -0.24
C ILE A 712 -27.25 -27.37 1.14
N LYS A 713 -28.40 -28.05 1.19
CA LYS A 713 -29.11 -28.37 2.44
C LYS A 713 -28.28 -29.25 3.39
N TYR A 714 -27.34 -30.05 2.87
CA TYR A 714 -26.52 -30.96 3.67
C TYR A 714 -25.14 -30.40 4.04
N LEU A 715 -24.85 -29.13 3.70
CA LEU A 715 -23.64 -28.41 4.11
C LEU A 715 -23.81 -27.75 5.48
#